data_AF-Q091R2-F1
#
_entry.id   AF-Q091R2-F1
#
_cell.length_a   1.000
_cell.length_b   1.000
_cell.length_c   1.000
_cell.angle_alpha   90.00
_cell.angle_beta   90.00
_cell.angle_gamma   90.00
#
_symmetry.space_group_name_H-M   'P 1'
#
loop_
_entity.id
_entity.type
_entity.pdbx_description
1 polymer ?
#
loop_
_entity_poly.entity_id
_entity_poly.type
_entity_poly.pdbx_seq_one_letter_code
_entity_poly.pdbx_strand_id
1 'polypeptide(L)'
;MSEELLAEEEAVRQLAARASTLWERLAGDFVPEEGPESARLASERLGKWRDKAAGGDAQLFQKRLDWLGTSPQQVQALLGEVRLKGALPAWTQTFRRAMAARRTAGQGRHPSTFPFSELLIPFAEAAKGLLIPECRAVFTPEAFDSLVEDLIHELSYVAAPSLLAEFTGFRSRQGGGAEPTSRRLYEAFTAQQLDEGLWRFFSGYPVLARLLSRTTEQWAFNVCELARAVKADQRELQRVFAGGAPQGRIASIQPSLSDRHHGGRTVARVTFEGGVQLFYKPRGLGIEDAWYRLLEDLNARGGDFHLLRVLHRGDRGWVEPAFHASCTQVQEAKQFYVRAGMLLGILYVLEASDCFFENIIAAGAFPVLIDTETLMHHVPQRSQDGVSAEELAQDIVFNSVFRSGFLPSWDVGPRGERVDISGLGATAGQVTAYLRRQWRHVNTDAMALEHVPIRVETEDHLPHLGGASLRAFDHAGEIIEGFSMMYRLLRKHREELARPESPLVRLSTQEIRFIFHASRIYGLLLKRLGAPNHMKAGVERSIETDILSRFYVESREKSRYWPLLQAELEAIEQLDIPCFRARADSHALTLPTGKVLPEAFKESGSERVWRKLASLDEADLELQVRFIHAALGMVSSSQEQAPAARLRREAASWEGGPLPREEFAAEASSIAAVLQERAIFAPDGGATWIAPQLLPHAGHHQLRPLRMDLYDGLGGIALFYAALEHVSGQGRRMALAALSSLRRFVVTGPPRRVAQEGYTLGAATGVGSFLYVLCRSSALLGEPALLEDATRAAGLITPEGIEADAQFDVMSGVAGALLGLLALHQATGAVEALEKAKLCGEHLLKHQLPCEP
;
A
#
# COMPACT_ATOMS: atom_id res chain seq x y z
N MET A 1 14.63 50.43 12.79
CA MET A 1 15.36 49.18 12.44
C MET A 1 16.65 49.59 11.76
N SER A 2 17.78 48.93 12.06
CA SER A 2 19.03 49.13 11.31
C SER A 2 18.87 48.67 9.86
N GLU A 3 19.69 49.16 8.94
CA GLU A 3 19.69 48.73 7.53
C GLU A 3 19.88 47.21 7.38
N GLU A 4 20.68 46.58 8.25
CA GLU A 4 20.86 45.13 8.30
C GLU A 4 19.58 44.36 8.63
N LEU A 5 18.77 44.85 9.57
CA LEU A 5 17.49 44.22 9.95
C LEU A 5 16.46 44.32 8.82
N LEU A 6 16.47 45.43 8.07
CA LEU A 6 15.61 45.61 6.90
C LEU A 6 16.00 44.67 5.76
N ALA A 7 17.30 44.53 5.50
CA ALA A 7 17.82 43.60 4.50
C ALA A 7 17.53 42.13 4.85
N GLU A 8 17.67 41.73 6.12
CA GLU A 8 17.31 40.38 6.58
C GLU A 8 15.80 40.13 6.47
N GLU A 9 14.96 41.11 6.83
CA GLU A 9 13.51 40.97 6.68
C GLU A 9 13.11 40.74 5.22
N GLU A 10 13.65 41.53 4.30
CA GLU A 10 13.39 41.41 2.87
C GLU A 10 13.88 40.06 2.30
N ALA A 11 15.07 39.61 2.69
CA ALA A 11 15.59 38.31 2.29
C ALA A 11 14.66 37.16 2.74
N VAL A 12 14.12 37.24 3.95
CA VAL A 12 13.17 36.24 4.48
C VAL A 12 11.80 36.34 3.79
N ARG A 13 11.36 37.53 3.38
CA ARG A 13 10.13 37.69 2.57
C ARG A 13 10.28 37.02 1.21
N GLN A 14 11.41 37.21 0.55
CA GLN A 14 11.72 36.54 -0.73
C GLN A 14 11.82 35.02 -0.56
N LEU A 15 12.46 34.56 0.51
CA LEU A 15 12.51 33.14 0.87
C LEU A 15 11.09 32.55 1.03
N ALA A 16 10.21 33.25 1.77
CA ALA A 16 8.83 32.84 1.98
C ALA A 16 8.02 32.83 0.67
N ALA A 17 8.20 33.84 -0.19
CA ALA A 17 7.54 33.92 -1.48
C ALA A 17 7.94 32.79 -2.44
N ARG A 18 9.21 32.37 -2.42
CA ARG A 18 9.68 31.23 -3.23
C ARG A 18 9.32 29.88 -2.62
N ALA A 19 9.18 29.79 -1.29
CA ALA A 19 8.73 28.59 -0.58
C ALA A 19 7.21 28.39 -0.61
N SER A 20 6.43 29.37 -1.10
CA SER A 20 4.98 29.28 -1.13
C SER A 20 4.50 28.23 -2.14
N THR A 21 3.58 27.40 -1.67
CA THR A 21 2.88 26.40 -2.48
C THR A 21 1.90 27.07 -3.43
N LEU A 22 1.47 26.35 -4.48
CA LEU A 22 0.40 26.83 -5.36
C LEU A 22 -0.89 27.09 -4.57
N TRP A 23 -1.18 26.23 -3.60
CA TRP A 23 -2.39 26.29 -2.76
C TRP A 23 -2.42 27.56 -1.91
N GLU A 24 -1.29 27.97 -1.34
CA GLU A 24 -1.18 29.24 -0.60
C GLU A 24 -1.24 30.46 -1.52
N ARG A 25 -0.68 30.38 -2.72
CA ARG A 25 -0.75 31.46 -3.71
C ARG A 25 -2.19 31.73 -4.14
N LEU A 26 -3.00 30.68 -4.25
CA LEU A 26 -4.43 30.79 -4.56
C LEU A 26 -5.27 31.40 -3.42
N ALA A 27 -4.77 31.38 -2.18
CA ALA A 27 -5.47 31.98 -1.04
C ALA A 27 -5.42 33.53 -1.02
N GLY A 28 -4.56 34.15 -1.84
CA GLY A 28 -4.59 35.60 -2.11
C GLY A 28 -3.51 36.47 -1.45
N ASP A 29 -2.63 35.91 -0.61
CA ASP A 29 -1.55 36.66 0.06
C ASP A 29 -0.31 36.93 -0.82
N PHE A 30 -0.29 36.35 -2.02
CA PHE A 30 0.82 36.43 -2.97
C PHE A 30 0.40 37.15 -4.23
N VAL A 31 1.21 38.12 -4.68
CA VAL A 31 0.97 38.89 -5.90
C VAL A 31 1.94 38.42 -6.97
N PRO A 32 1.48 38.04 -8.17
CA PRO A 32 2.36 37.73 -9.30
C PRO A 32 3.29 38.89 -9.65
N GLU A 33 4.54 38.56 -9.95
CA GLU A 33 5.49 39.51 -10.53
C GLU A 33 5.32 39.56 -12.05
N GLU A 34 5.31 40.77 -12.60
CA GLU A 34 5.26 41.00 -14.04
C GLU A 34 6.66 40.91 -14.66
N GLY A 35 6.80 40.16 -15.75
CA GLY A 35 8.06 40.09 -16.48
C GLY A 35 8.17 38.88 -17.40
N PRO A 36 9.06 38.92 -18.40
CA PRO A 36 9.21 37.86 -19.39
C PRO A 36 9.70 36.53 -18.77
N GLU A 37 10.54 36.59 -17.74
CA GLU A 37 11.03 35.39 -17.05
C GLU A 37 9.93 34.72 -16.21
N SER A 38 9.18 35.49 -15.42
CA SER A 38 8.02 35.02 -14.66
C SER A 38 6.97 34.39 -15.58
N ALA A 39 6.66 35.02 -16.71
CA ALA A 39 5.72 34.50 -17.71
C ALA A 39 6.19 33.19 -18.37
N ARG A 40 7.49 33.07 -18.66
CA ARG A 40 8.09 31.83 -19.19
C ARG A 40 7.98 30.69 -18.17
N LEU A 41 8.37 30.94 -16.92
CA LEU A 41 8.26 29.96 -15.84
C LEU A 41 6.80 29.50 -15.63
N ALA A 42 5.86 30.44 -15.65
CA ALA A 42 4.44 30.15 -15.54
C ALA A 42 3.95 29.18 -16.64
N SER A 43 4.34 29.42 -17.89
CA SER A 43 3.98 28.58 -19.03
C SER A 43 4.57 27.16 -18.92
N GLU A 44 5.87 27.06 -18.61
CA GLU A 44 6.57 25.78 -18.42
C GLU A 44 5.91 24.96 -17.29
N ARG A 45 5.59 25.61 -16.17
CA ARG A 45 4.93 24.98 -15.01
C ARG A 45 3.50 24.55 -15.29
N LEU A 46 2.75 25.31 -16.07
CA LEU A 46 1.38 24.93 -16.46
C LEU A 46 1.38 23.63 -17.28
N GLY A 47 2.33 23.49 -18.23
CA GLY A 47 2.54 22.26 -18.98
C GLY A 47 2.85 21.07 -18.08
N LYS A 48 3.84 21.23 -17.17
CA LYS A 48 4.18 20.20 -16.18
C LYS A 48 2.98 19.81 -15.31
N TRP A 49 2.18 20.78 -14.88
CA TRP A 49 1.01 20.52 -14.04
C TRP A 49 -0.02 19.68 -14.77
N ARG A 50 -0.33 20.00 -16.03
CA ARG A 50 -1.21 19.19 -16.88
C ARG A 50 -0.70 17.75 -16.99
N ASP A 51 0.60 17.57 -17.24
CA ASP A 51 1.20 16.25 -17.36
C ASP A 51 1.07 15.46 -16.04
N LYS A 52 1.28 16.12 -14.90
CA LYS A 52 1.21 15.49 -13.58
C LYS A 52 -0.21 15.18 -13.13
N ALA A 53 -1.14 16.12 -13.22
CA ALA A 53 -2.49 15.96 -12.71
C ALA A 53 -3.39 15.13 -13.64
N ALA A 54 -3.09 15.08 -14.94
CA ALA A 54 -3.98 14.52 -15.96
C ALA A 54 -3.29 13.66 -17.03
N GLY A 55 -2.00 13.32 -16.87
CA GLY A 55 -1.28 12.50 -17.85
C GLY A 55 -1.10 13.16 -19.23
N GLY A 56 -1.21 14.49 -19.29
CA GLY A 56 -1.15 15.27 -20.53
C GLY A 56 -2.51 15.49 -21.19
N ASP A 57 -3.58 14.87 -20.69
CA ASP A 57 -4.94 15.04 -21.22
C ASP A 57 -5.51 16.43 -20.87
N ALA A 58 -5.80 17.23 -21.89
CA ALA A 58 -6.30 18.59 -21.73
C ALA A 58 -7.73 18.65 -21.15
N GLN A 59 -8.59 17.68 -21.47
CA GLN A 59 -9.97 17.65 -20.97
C GLN A 59 -10.01 17.26 -19.50
N LEU A 60 -9.24 16.24 -19.10
CA LEU A 60 -9.09 15.87 -17.70
C LEU A 60 -8.46 16.98 -16.87
N PHE A 61 -7.49 17.72 -17.44
CA PHE A 61 -6.90 18.86 -16.75
C PHE A 61 -7.87 20.04 -16.61
N GLN A 62 -8.65 20.36 -17.63
CA GLN A 62 -9.70 21.39 -17.49
C GLN A 62 -10.70 21.00 -16.39
N LYS A 63 -11.14 19.74 -16.38
CA LYS A 63 -11.99 19.20 -15.33
C LYS A 63 -11.37 19.31 -13.93
N ARG A 64 -10.06 19.04 -13.79
CA ARG A 64 -9.30 19.23 -12.54
C ARG A 64 -9.35 20.68 -12.05
N LEU A 65 -9.23 21.65 -12.96
CA LEU A 65 -9.31 23.08 -12.64
C LEU A 65 -10.74 23.51 -12.28
N ASP A 66 -11.74 23.03 -13.02
CA ASP A 66 -13.14 23.28 -12.73
C ASP A 66 -13.51 22.76 -11.33
N TRP A 67 -13.01 21.59 -10.95
CA TRP A 67 -13.25 21.01 -9.62
C TRP A 67 -12.54 21.75 -8.48
N LEU A 68 -11.44 22.44 -8.80
CA LEU A 68 -10.74 23.37 -7.90
C LEU A 68 -11.46 24.72 -7.79
N GLY A 69 -12.39 25.02 -8.72
CA GLY A 69 -13.05 26.32 -8.81
C GLY A 69 -12.16 27.41 -9.40
N THR A 70 -11.27 27.08 -10.34
CA THR A 70 -10.36 28.04 -10.98
C THR A 70 -10.28 27.85 -12.50
N SER A 71 -9.58 28.74 -13.20
CA SER A 71 -9.33 28.67 -14.64
C SER A 71 -7.83 28.70 -14.96
N PRO A 72 -7.40 28.21 -16.15
CA PRO A 72 -6.02 28.32 -16.59
C PRO A 72 -5.47 29.75 -16.51
N GLN A 73 -6.29 30.76 -16.85
CA GLN A 73 -5.88 32.16 -16.84
C GLN A 73 -5.64 32.69 -15.42
N GLN A 74 -6.45 32.27 -14.46
CA GLN A 74 -6.31 32.67 -13.05
C GLN A 74 -5.06 32.08 -12.41
N VAL A 75 -4.76 30.81 -12.71
CA VAL A 75 -3.61 30.11 -12.10
C VAL A 75 -2.29 30.45 -12.78
N GLN A 76 -2.28 30.78 -14.07
CA GLN A 76 -1.05 30.91 -14.85
C GLN A 76 -0.10 31.94 -14.25
N ALA A 77 -0.56 33.14 -13.92
CA ALA A 77 0.30 34.17 -13.32
C ALA A 77 0.90 33.73 -11.97
N LEU A 78 0.14 32.98 -11.17
CA LEU A 78 0.58 32.46 -9.86
C LEU A 78 1.58 31.30 -9.97
N LEU A 79 1.68 30.67 -11.15
CA LEU A 79 2.72 29.68 -11.42
C LEU A 79 4.11 30.33 -11.66
N GLY A 80 4.15 31.63 -11.94
CA GLY A 80 5.38 32.40 -12.12
C GLY A 80 6.08 32.77 -10.80
N GLU A 81 6.81 33.88 -10.83
CA GLU A 81 7.35 34.51 -9.62
C GLU A 81 6.27 35.30 -8.89
N VAL A 82 6.39 35.38 -7.56
CA VAL A 82 5.44 36.08 -6.71
C VAL A 82 6.17 36.84 -5.61
N ARG A 83 5.53 37.89 -5.10
CA ARG A 83 5.90 38.57 -3.85
C ARG A 83 4.86 38.35 -2.77
N LEU A 84 5.31 38.27 -1.52
CA LEU A 84 4.45 38.19 -0.35
C LEU A 84 3.98 39.59 0.04
N LYS A 85 2.66 39.82 0.02
CA LYS A 85 2.05 41.09 0.46
C LYS A 85 1.70 41.09 1.95
N GLY A 86 1.43 39.90 2.51
CA GLY A 86 0.96 39.72 3.89
C GLY A 86 2.04 39.63 4.96
N ALA A 87 1.64 39.08 6.11
CA ALA A 87 2.53 38.76 7.22
C ALA A 87 3.46 37.59 6.86
N LEU A 88 4.66 37.59 7.47
CA LEU A 88 5.58 36.46 7.31
C LEU A 88 4.99 35.19 7.94
N PRO A 89 5.09 34.02 7.27
CA PRO A 89 4.66 32.76 7.86
C PRO A 89 5.41 32.43 9.15
N ALA A 90 4.73 31.77 10.10
CA ALA A 90 5.29 31.47 11.43
C ALA A 90 6.64 30.74 11.38
N TRP A 91 6.81 29.78 10.45
CA TRP A 91 8.04 29.00 10.29
C TRP A 91 9.28 29.86 10.05
N THR A 92 9.13 31.06 9.49
CA THR A 92 10.26 31.96 9.24
C THR A 92 10.91 32.47 10.54
N GLN A 93 10.17 32.50 11.64
CA GLN A 93 10.73 32.84 12.95
C GLN A 93 11.66 31.72 13.44
N THR A 94 11.25 30.46 13.29
CA THR A 94 12.08 29.30 13.60
C THR A 94 13.31 29.25 12.71
N PHE A 95 13.16 29.55 11.42
CA PHE A 95 14.29 29.68 10.50
C PHE A 95 15.30 30.74 10.96
N ARG A 96 14.85 31.94 11.34
CA ARG A 96 15.73 33.00 11.87
C ARG A 96 16.46 32.58 13.13
N ARG A 97 15.78 31.89 14.06
CA ARG A 97 16.41 31.34 15.28
C ARG A 97 17.51 30.35 14.93
N ALA A 98 17.25 29.44 14.00
CA ALA A 98 18.26 28.50 13.51
C ALA A 98 19.44 29.23 12.85
N MET A 99 19.18 30.23 12.02
CA MET A 99 20.24 31.00 11.37
C MET A 99 21.08 31.80 12.38
N ALA A 100 20.49 32.30 13.47
CA ALA A 100 21.23 32.96 14.55
C ALA A 100 22.13 31.97 15.33
N ALA A 101 21.67 30.73 15.52
CA ALA A 101 22.41 29.68 16.24
C ALA A 101 23.58 29.05 15.43
N ARG A 102 23.74 29.39 14.14
CA ARG A 102 24.77 28.77 13.27
C ARG A 102 26.21 28.97 13.76
N ARG A 103 26.51 30.13 14.35
CA ARG A 103 27.87 30.51 14.79
C ARG A 103 28.31 29.79 16.06
N THR A 104 27.36 29.43 16.93
CA THR A 104 27.64 28.73 18.20
C THR A 104 27.67 27.21 18.04
N ALA A 105 27.12 26.66 16.95
CA ALA A 105 27.03 25.23 16.69
C ALA A 105 28.37 24.54 16.34
N GLY A 106 29.40 25.29 15.94
CA GLY A 106 30.67 24.75 15.44
C GLY A 106 31.71 24.32 16.49
N GLN A 107 31.44 24.44 17.78
CA GLN A 107 32.43 24.17 18.83
C GLN A 107 32.12 22.86 19.60
N GLY A 108 32.91 21.81 19.35
CA GLY A 108 33.15 20.73 20.32
C GLY A 108 32.21 19.52 20.35
N ARG A 109 31.55 19.12 19.25
CA ARG A 109 30.74 17.87 19.21
C ARG A 109 31.38 16.78 18.34
N HIS A 110 31.22 15.52 18.78
CA HIS A 110 31.73 14.32 18.12
C HIS A 110 31.14 14.13 16.71
N PRO A 111 31.82 13.38 15.81
CA PRO A 111 31.28 13.05 14.50
C PRO A 111 29.95 12.31 14.66
N SER A 112 28.85 12.88 14.16
CA SER A 112 27.57 12.18 14.10
C SER A 112 27.53 11.21 12.93
N THR A 113 26.74 10.16 13.09
CA THR A 113 26.50 9.10 12.11
C THR A 113 25.56 9.52 10.97
N PHE A 114 24.93 10.69 11.06
CA PHE A 114 23.98 11.16 10.05
C PHE A 114 24.62 12.14 9.04
N PRO A 115 24.29 12.05 7.75
CA PRO A 115 24.80 12.96 6.72
C PRO A 115 24.57 14.45 7.07
N PHE A 116 25.64 15.24 7.01
CA PHE A 116 25.60 16.70 7.19
C PHE A 116 25.01 17.19 8.52
N SER A 117 25.06 16.35 9.55
CA SER A 117 24.54 16.65 10.90
C SER A 117 24.97 18.02 11.45
N GLU A 118 26.21 18.43 11.19
CA GLU A 118 26.84 19.65 11.67
C GLU A 118 26.08 20.90 11.16
N LEU A 119 25.53 20.83 9.95
CA LEU A 119 24.75 21.90 9.33
C LEU A 119 23.32 21.97 9.86
N LEU A 120 22.88 20.96 10.62
CA LEU A 120 21.50 20.80 11.10
C LEU A 120 21.39 21.04 12.61
N ILE A 121 22.51 21.03 13.34
CA ILE A 121 22.58 21.43 14.75
C ILE A 121 21.88 22.78 15.02
N PRO A 122 22.01 23.83 14.19
CA PRO A 122 21.35 25.11 14.47
C PRO A 122 19.82 25.00 14.56
N PHE A 123 19.21 24.10 13.78
CA PHE A 123 17.78 23.79 13.88
C PHE A 123 17.45 23.00 15.15
N ALA A 124 18.30 22.05 15.54
CA ALA A 124 18.13 21.32 16.80
C ALA A 124 18.23 22.24 18.04
N GLU A 125 19.14 23.22 18.03
CA GLU A 125 19.24 24.23 19.10
C GLU A 125 18.03 25.19 19.08
N ALA A 126 17.52 25.56 17.90
CA ALA A 126 16.27 26.30 17.80
C ALA A 126 15.09 25.50 18.39
N ALA A 127 15.04 24.19 18.15
CA ALA A 127 14.04 23.27 18.72
C ALA A 127 14.07 23.27 20.26
N LYS A 128 15.27 23.16 20.85
CA LYS A 128 15.43 23.24 22.31
C LYS A 128 14.92 24.56 22.88
N GLY A 129 15.15 25.67 22.16
CA GLY A 129 14.63 26.99 22.53
C GLY A 129 13.12 27.15 22.39
N LEU A 130 12.41 26.21 21.75
CA LEU A 130 10.95 26.15 21.70
C LEU A 130 10.34 25.35 22.86
N LEU A 131 11.13 24.56 23.57
CA LEU A 131 10.65 23.76 24.70
C LEU A 131 10.53 24.61 25.98
N ILE A 132 9.44 24.40 26.72
CA ILE A 132 9.32 24.93 28.09
C ILE A 132 10.13 24.05 29.05
N PRO A 133 10.77 24.62 30.10
CA PRO A 133 11.66 23.87 31.01
C PRO A 133 11.00 22.62 31.64
N GLU A 134 9.70 22.69 31.93
CA GLU A 134 8.93 21.61 32.53
C GLU A 134 8.80 20.39 31.62
N CYS A 135 8.80 20.58 30.29
CA CYS A 135 8.73 19.48 29.35
C CYS A 135 10.03 18.68 29.33
N ARG A 136 11.18 19.35 29.51
CA ARG A 136 12.49 18.67 29.61
C ARG A 136 12.64 17.87 30.89
N ALA A 137 12.04 18.32 31.99
CA ALA A 137 12.21 17.70 33.32
C ALA A 137 11.66 16.26 33.43
N VAL A 138 10.80 15.85 32.50
CA VAL A 138 10.23 14.48 32.44
C VAL A 138 11.27 13.45 31.96
N PHE A 139 12.31 13.90 31.26
CA PHE A 139 13.35 13.04 30.70
C PHE A 139 14.62 13.09 31.54
N THR A 140 15.32 11.97 31.60
CA THR A 140 16.75 11.97 31.97
C THR A 140 17.56 12.74 30.91
N PRO A 141 18.77 13.25 31.25
CA PRO A 141 19.65 13.87 30.26
C PRO A 141 19.89 12.98 29.05
N GLU A 142 20.12 11.68 29.27
CA GLU A 142 20.41 10.69 28.24
C GLU A 142 19.21 10.46 27.31
N ALA A 143 18.00 10.30 27.87
CA ALA A 143 16.78 10.18 27.07
C ALA A 143 16.49 11.45 26.25
N PHE A 144 16.76 12.62 26.82
CA PHE A 144 16.58 13.88 26.11
C PHE A 144 17.59 14.06 24.98
N ASP A 145 18.85 13.68 25.19
CA ASP A 145 19.87 13.72 24.14
C ASP A 145 19.53 12.75 22.99
N SER A 146 18.94 11.58 23.29
CA SER A 146 18.42 10.67 22.27
C SER A 146 17.28 11.27 21.44
N LEU A 147 16.38 12.05 22.04
CA LEU A 147 15.35 12.80 21.29
C LEU A 147 15.93 13.86 20.37
N VAL A 148 17.00 14.53 20.80
CA VAL A 148 17.71 15.52 19.98
C VAL A 148 18.45 14.84 18.83
N GLU A 149 19.04 13.67 19.07
CA GLU A 149 19.67 12.85 18.04
C GLU A 149 18.66 12.39 16.99
N ASP A 150 17.47 11.95 17.41
CA ASP A 150 16.36 11.61 16.50
C ASP A 150 15.92 12.82 15.65
N LEU A 151 15.81 14.02 16.23
CA LEU A 151 15.55 15.24 15.46
C LEU A 151 16.62 15.50 14.39
N ILE A 152 17.90 15.33 14.73
CA ILE A 152 19.00 15.51 13.77
C ILE A 152 18.88 14.49 12.65
N HIS A 153 18.51 13.24 12.96
CA HIS A 153 18.25 12.21 11.96
C HIS A 153 17.11 12.61 11.03
N GLU A 154 15.97 13.10 11.55
CA GLU A 154 14.85 13.56 10.73
C GLU A 154 15.22 14.74 9.83
N LEU A 155 15.89 15.76 10.38
CA LEU A 155 16.38 16.92 9.63
C LEU A 155 17.35 16.48 8.53
N SER A 156 18.22 15.51 8.83
CA SER A 156 19.18 14.96 7.86
C SER A 156 18.48 14.23 6.73
N TYR A 157 17.47 13.41 7.04
CA TYR A 157 16.69 12.70 6.03
C TYR A 157 16.06 13.66 5.00
N VAL A 158 15.62 14.84 5.44
CA VAL A 158 15.04 15.88 4.57
C VAL A 158 16.11 16.68 3.82
N ALA A 159 17.19 17.11 4.49
CA ALA A 159 18.16 18.05 3.94
C ALA A 159 19.28 17.40 3.11
N ALA A 160 19.69 16.18 3.46
CA ALA A 160 20.91 15.58 2.97
C ALA A 160 20.96 15.42 1.43
N PRO A 161 19.88 15.09 0.69
CA PRO A 161 19.93 15.05 -0.77
C PRO A 161 20.31 16.39 -1.42
N SER A 162 19.79 17.51 -0.91
CA SER A 162 20.12 18.85 -1.41
C SER A 162 21.54 19.26 -1.00
N LEU A 163 21.95 18.94 0.23
CA LEU A 163 23.31 19.20 0.70
C LEU A 163 24.35 18.38 -0.07
N LEU A 164 24.04 17.12 -0.42
CA LEU A 164 24.90 16.30 -1.26
C LEU A 164 25.07 16.90 -2.67
N ALA A 165 24.01 17.46 -3.25
CA ALA A 165 24.10 18.12 -4.55
C ALA A 165 25.07 19.32 -4.52
N GLU A 166 24.97 20.15 -3.48
CA GLU A 166 25.89 21.28 -3.28
C GLU A 166 27.32 20.84 -2.96
N PHE A 167 27.46 19.83 -2.09
CA PHE A 167 28.76 19.26 -1.73
C PHE A 167 29.46 18.65 -2.95
N THR A 168 28.71 17.96 -3.82
CA THR A 168 29.23 17.42 -5.08
C THR A 168 29.77 18.54 -5.97
N GLY A 169 29.02 19.65 -6.09
CA GLY A 169 29.48 20.83 -6.83
C GLY A 169 30.71 21.50 -6.20
N PHE A 170 30.78 21.58 -4.87
CA PHE A 170 31.94 22.08 -4.15
C PHE A 170 33.18 21.20 -4.37
N ARG A 171 33.04 19.88 -4.21
CA ARG A 171 34.11 18.90 -4.42
C ARG A 171 34.69 19.00 -5.83
N SER A 172 33.83 19.10 -6.85
CA SER A 172 34.28 19.24 -8.25
C SER A 172 35.09 20.53 -8.50
N ARG A 173 34.72 21.65 -7.86
CA ARG A 173 35.47 22.93 -7.99
C ARG A 173 36.84 22.90 -7.30
N GLN A 174 36.98 22.13 -6.23
CA GLN A 174 38.23 21.99 -5.47
C GLN A 174 39.21 21.00 -6.11
N GLY A 175 38.85 20.35 -7.23
CA GLY A 175 39.71 19.40 -7.94
C GLY A 175 40.10 18.15 -7.13
N GLY A 176 39.37 17.86 -6.05
CA GLY A 176 39.70 16.78 -5.11
C GLY A 176 39.08 15.43 -5.50
N GLY A 177 39.84 14.34 -5.30
CA GLY A 177 39.34 12.97 -5.42
C GLY A 177 38.38 12.57 -4.30
N ALA A 178 37.54 11.57 -4.56
CA ALA A 178 36.62 10.99 -3.58
C ALA A 178 37.33 9.92 -2.75
N GLU A 179 38.18 10.32 -1.81
CA GLU A 179 38.85 9.38 -0.91
C GLU A 179 37.91 8.97 0.25
N PRO A 180 37.60 7.66 0.42
CA PRO A 180 36.57 7.17 1.36
C PRO A 180 36.75 7.53 2.84
N THR A 181 37.98 7.79 3.27
CA THR A 181 38.32 8.06 4.67
C THR A 181 38.71 9.52 4.92
N SER A 182 39.02 10.28 3.87
CA SER A 182 39.35 11.69 4.01
C SER A 182 38.09 12.48 4.37
N ARG A 183 38.21 13.44 5.29
CA ARG A 183 37.15 14.39 5.64
C ARG A 183 37.49 15.83 5.26
N ARG A 184 38.62 16.07 4.58
CA ARG A 184 39.17 17.41 4.35
C ARG A 184 38.21 18.30 3.56
N LEU A 185 37.65 17.79 2.46
CA LEU A 185 36.71 18.55 1.62
C LEU A 185 35.36 18.68 2.31
N TYR A 186 34.91 17.62 2.99
CA TYR A 186 33.69 17.64 3.78
C TYR A 186 33.75 18.72 4.89
N GLU A 187 34.81 18.72 5.69
CA GLU A 187 35.02 19.69 6.77
C GLU A 187 35.13 21.11 6.21
N ALA A 188 35.89 21.32 5.13
CA ALA A 188 35.97 22.61 4.45
C ALA A 188 34.61 23.11 3.95
N PHE A 189 33.80 22.21 3.37
CA PHE A 189 32.44 22.53 2.94
C PHE A 189 31.56 22.93 4.13
N THR A 190 31.53 22.11 5.19
CA THR A 190 30.69 22.40 6.36
C THR A 190 31.07 23.70 7.07
N ALA A 191 32.37 23.97 7.21
CA ALA A 191 32.88 25.21 7.78
C ALA A 191 32.46 26.43 6.95
N GLN A 192 32.61 26.36 5.62
CA GLN A 192 32.18 27.43 4.72
C GLN A 192 30.67 27.69 4.82
N GLN A 193 29.86 26.63 4.90
CA GLN A 193 28.41 26.77 5.04
C GLN A 193 28.04 27.43 6.38
N LEU A 194 28.62 26.98 7.51
CA LEU A 194 28.29 27.52 8.83
C LEU A 194 28.66 28.99 9.03
N ASP A 195 29.73 29.46 8.38
CA ASP A 195 30.16 30.85 8.48
C ASP A 195 29.21 31.78 7.69
N GLU A 196 29.24 31.66 6.36
CA GLU A 196 28.54 32.57 5.44
C GLU A 196 27.63 31.85 4.42
N GLY A 197 27.84 30.56 4.15
CA GLY A 197 27.20 29.86 3.04
C GLY A 197 25.74 29.45 3.25
N LEU A 198 25.31 29.18 4.50
CA LEU A 198 23.98 28.62 4.78
C LEU A 198 22.82 29.50 4.30
N TRP A 199 22.94 30.83 4.42
CA TRP A 199 21.92 31.74 3.91
C TRP A 199 21.76 31.60 2.39
N ARG A 200 22.87 31.60 1.65
CA ARG A 200 22.87 31.39 0.20
C ARG A 200 22.32 30.02 -0.18
N PHE A 201 22.65 28.98 0.58
CA PHE A 201 22.10 27.64 0.40
C PHE A 201 20.57 27.67 0.51
N PHE A 202 20.01 28.21 1.59
CA PHE A 202 18.57 28.27 1.77
C PHE A 202 17.87 29.22 0.79
N SER A 203 18.53 30.28 0.33
CA SER A 203 18.04 31.08 -0.80
C SER A 203 17.96 30.24 -2.10
N GLY A 204 18.83 29.26 -2.29
CA GLY A 204 18.75 28.28 -3.38
C GLY A 204 17.64 27.24 -3.18
N TYR A 205 17.40 26.85 -1.92
CA TYR A 205 16.45 25.81 -1.51
C TYR A 205 15.40 26.32 -0.49
N PRO A 206 14.55 27.30 -0.86
CA PRO A 206 13.62 27.96 0.06
C PRO A 206 12.59 27.01 0.68
N VAL A 207 12.16 25.99 -0.06
CA VAL A 207 11.24 24.97 0.46
C VAL A 207 11.93 24.15 1.56
N LEU A 208 13.24 23.85 1.41
CA LEU A 208 13.97 23.13 2.44
C LEU A 208 14.03 23.94 3.75
N ALA A 209 14.25 25.25 3.68
CA ALA A 209 14.21 26.13 4.86
C ALA A 209 12.87 26.02 5.61
N ARG A 210 11.77 26.03 4.86
CA ARG A 210 10.41 25.84 5.40
C ARG A 210 10.25 24.46 6.04
N LEU A 211 10.65 23.39 5.35
CA LEU A 211 10.47 22.02 5.84
C LEU A 211 11.28 21.76 7.11
N LEU A 212 12.55 22.17 7.16
CA LEU A 212 13.38 22.01 8.36
C LEU A 212 12.83 22.81 9.56
N SER A 213 12.32 24.02 9.31
CA SER A 213 11.66 24.83 10.34
C SER A 213 10.39 24.14 10.86
N ARG A 214 9.58 23.56 9.97
CA ARG A 214 8.40 22.77 10.34
C ARG A 214 8.76 21.52 11.14
N THR A 215 9.74 20.74 10.69
CA THR A 215 10.21 19.54 11.43
C THR A 215 10.68 19.92 12.83
N THR A 216 11.38 21.04 12.96
CA THR A 216 11.82 21.60 14.25
C THR A 216 10.63 21.94 15.18
N GLU A 217 9.60 22.60 14.64
CA GLU A 217 8.39 22.98 15.38
C GLU A 217 7.56 21.76 15.80
N GLN A 218 7.36 20.82 14.87
CA GLN A 218 6.65 19.56 15.10
C GLN A 218 7.32 18.74 16.19
N TRP A 219 8.65 18.58 16.13
CA TRP A 219 9.40 17.87 17.16
C TRP A 219 9.24 18.51 18.54
N ALA A 220 9.40 19.84 18.63
CA ALA A 220 9.26 20.54 19.91
C ALA A 220 7.85 20.39 20.49
N PHE A 221 6.83 20.45 19.63
CA PHE A 221 5.44 20.22 20.00
C PHE A 221 5.23 18.78 20.51
N ASN A 222 5.71 17.77 19.79
CA ASN A 222 5.52 16.35 20.12
C ASN A 222 6.24 15.95 21.42
N VAL A 223 7.46 16.45 21.64
CA VAL A 223 8.18 16.27 22.91
C VAL A 223 7.41 16.90 24.07
N CYS A 224 6.87 18.10 23.88
CA CYS A 224 6.05 18.75 24.90
C CYS A 224 4.75 18.00 25.16
N GLU A 225 4.10 17.47 24.12
CA GLU A 225 2.88 16.67 24.22
C GLU A 225 3.12 15.40 25.05
N LEU A 226 4.16 14.62 24.73
CA LEU A 226 4.54 13.44 25.50
C LEU A 226 4.84 13.78 26.96
N ALA A 227 5.63 14.82 27.21
CA ALA A 227 5.96 15.23 28.58
C ALA A 227 4.71 15.61 29.40
N ARG A 228 3.76 16.32 28.77
CA ARG A 228 2.47 16.64 29.40
C ARG A 228 1.63 15.40 29.64
N ALA A 229 1.61 14.44 28.71
CA ALA A 229 0.91 13.18 28.85
C ALA A 229 1.43 12.37 30.05
N VAL A 230 2.76 12.20 30.16
CA VAL A 230 3.39 11.51 31.30
C VAL A 230 2.99 12.16 32.62
N LYS A 231 3.05 13.49 32.71
CA LYS A 231 2.69 14.22 33.92
C LYS A 231 1.20 14.09 34.25
N ALA A 232 0.33 14.20 33.25
CA ALA A 232 -1.12 14.13 33.43
C ALA A 232 -1.59 12.72 33.81
N ASP A 233 -0.95 11.68 33.26
CA ASP A 233 -1.37 10.28 33.42
C ASP A 233 -0.58 9.54 34.52
N GLN A 234 0.36 10.22 35.20
CA GLN A 234 1.30 9.63 36.16
C GLN A 234 0.64 8.68 37.18
N ARG A 235 -0.47 9.07 37.80
CA ARG A 235 -1.16 8.24 38.81
C ARG A 235 -1.74 6.95 38.19
N GLU A 236 -2.33 7.06 37.01
CA GLU A 236 -2.90 5.91 36.31
C GLU A 236 -1.82 4.99 35.76
N LEU A 237 -0.72 5.55 35.26
CA LEU A 237 0.46 4.77 34.85
C LEU A 237 0.98 3.91 36.00
N GLN A 238 1.12 4.49 37.20
CA GLN A 238 1.55 3.77 38.39
C GLN A 238 0.58 2.65 38.76
N ARG A 239 -0.72 2.95 38.76
CA ARG A 239 -1.78 2.00 39.12
C ARG A 239 -1.85 0.82 38.15
N VAL A 240 -1.80 1.06 36.84
CA VAL A 240 -2.01 0.04 35.80
C VAL A 240 -0.73 -0.78 35.53
N PHE A 241 0.42 -0.13 35.47
CA PHE A 241 1.65 -0.77 34.95
C PHE A 241 2.72 -1.03 36.01
N ALA A 242 2.69 -0.36 37.16
CA ALA A 242 3.77 -0.40 38.16
C ALA A 242 3.33 -0.88 39.56
N GLY A 243 2.12 -1.43 39.71
CA GLY A 243 1.62 -1.87 41.03
C GLY A 243 1.55 -0.76 42.08
N GLY A 244 1.40 0.50 41.65
CA GLY A 244 1.39 1.69 42.51
C GLY A 244 2.75 2.31 42.81
N ALA A 245 3.87 1.70 42.37
CA ALA A 245 5.20 2.26 42.59
C ALA A 245 5.49 3.47 41.68
N PRO A 246 6.18 4.52 42.18
CA PRO A 246 6.63 5.63 41.34
C PRO A 246 7.56 5.16 40.22
N GLN A 247 7.28 5.54 38.98
CA GLN A 247 8.07 5.15 37.81
C GLN A 247 9.32 6.03 37.59
N GLY A 248 9.35 7.23 38.17
CA GLY A 248 10.43 8.21 37.94
C GLY A 248 10.32 8.90 36.58
N ARG A 249 11.45 9.39 36.07
CA ARG A 249 11.57 10.01 34.73
C ARG A 249 11.68 8.96 33.64
N ILE A 250 11.57 9.40 32.39
CA ILE A 250 11.90 8.57 31.22
C ILE A 250 13.43 8.43 31.15
N ALA A 251 13.91 7.20 31.33
CA ALA A 251 15.32 6.81 31.29
C ALA A 251 15.81 6.51 29.85
N SER A 252 14.93 5.98 28.99
CA SER A 252 15.20 5.83 27.57
C SER A 252 13.93 5.97 26.74
N ILE A 253 14.09 6.39 25.48
CA ILE A 253 13.00 6.55 24.54
C ILE A 253 13.46 6.13 23.15
N GLN A 254 12.60 5.40 22.47
CA GLN A 254 12.71 5.09 21.05
C GLN A 254 11.51 5.73 20.34
N PRO A 255 11.67 6.92 19.75
CA PRO A 255 10.62 7.57 18.98
C PRO A 255 10.46 6.92 17.60
N SER A 256 9.52 7.45 16.80
CA SER A 256 9.45 7.16 15.36
C SER A 256 9.20 5.68 15.02
N LEU A 257 8.38 5.01 15.85
CA LEU A 257 7.99 3.60 15.69
C LEU A 257 6.71 3.41 14.85
N SER A 258 6.24 4.47 14.20
CA SER A 258 5.12 4.44 13.26
C SER A 258 5.32 5.49 12.18
N ASP A 259 4.50 5.42 11.13
CA ASP A 259 4.32 6.53 10.20
C ASP A 259 3.99 7.84 10.94
N ARG A 260 4.44 8.95 10.36
CA ARG A 260 4.16 10.31 10.83
C ARG A 260 2.75 10.71 10.44
N HIS A 261 1.99 11.23 11.40
CA HIS A 261 0.64 11.73 11.19
C HIS A 261 0.40 13.03 11.98
N HIS A 262 -0.57 13.84 11.54
CA HIS A 262 -1.13 14.96 12.31
C HIS A 262 -0.08 15.86 12.98
N GLY A 263 0.86 16.42 12.22
CA GLY A 263 1.94 17.26 12.72
C GLY A 263 3.18 16.48 13.17
N GLY A 264 3.52 15.39 12.49
CA GLY A 264 4.72 14.60 12.77
C GLY A 264 4.62 13.68 14.00
N ARG A 265 3.42 13.44 14.54
CA ARG A 265 3.23 12.51 15.67
C ARG A 265 3.55 11.09 15.24
N THR A 266 4.25 10.37 16.10
CA THR A 266 4.62 8.96 15.93
C THR A 266 4.43 8.20 17.23
N VAL A 267 4.31 6.87 17.14
CA VAL A 267 4.38 5.99 18.31
C VAL A 267 5.80 6.02 18.88
N ALA A 268 5.91 6.04 20.21
CA ALA A 268 7.19 6.01 20.91
C ALA A 268 7.21 4.91 21.98
N ARG A 269 8.31 4.16 22.09
CA ARG A 269 8.55 3.25 23.22
C ARG A 269 9.34 4.00 24.28
N VAL A 270 8.84 4.04 25.51
CA VAL A 270 9.49 4.68 26.65
C VAL A 270 9.86 3.65 27.71
N THR A 271 11.01 3.85 28.35
CA THR A 271 11.41 3.11 29.55
C THR A 271 11.57 4.11 30.68
N PHE A 272 10.88 3.89 31.79
CA PHE A 272 10.99 4.71 32.99
C PHE A 272 12.17 4.27 33.87
N GLU A 273 12.67 5.15 34.75
CA GLU A 273 13.73 4.83 35.72
C GLU A 273 13.36 3.62 36.61
N GLY A 274 12.06 3.42 36.87
CA GLY A 274 11.53 2.24 37.57
C GLY A 274 11.50 0.94 36.75
N GLY A 275 12.04 0.92 35.52
CA GLY A 275 12.16 -0.26 34.65
C GLY A 275 10.92 -0.61 33.82
N VAL A 276 9.78 0.06 34.07
CA VAL A 276 8.55 -0.13 33.28
C VAL A 276 8.76 0.37 31.86
N GLN A 277 8.42 -0.48 30.88
CA GLN A 277 8.43 -0.14 29.45
C GLN A 277 7.00 -0.02 28.93
N LEU A 278 6.73 1.01 28.14
CA LEU A 278 5.41 1.26 27.54
C LEU A 278 5.53 1.83 26.13
N PHE A 279 4.56 1.53 25.28
CA PHE A 279 4.31 2.26 24.05
C PHE A 279 3.36 3.42 24.31
N TYR A 280 3.83 4.64 24.06
CA TYR A 280 2.99 5.83 23.95
C TYR A 280 2.45 5.95 22.54
N LYS A 281 1.12 5.97 22.40
CA LYS A 281 0.43 6.22 21.14
C LYS A 281 -0.29 7.57 21.24
N PRO A 282 0.04 8.59 20.44
CA PRO A 282 -0.58 9.92 20.47
C PRO A 282 -1.93 9.93 19.74
N ARG A 283 -2.77 8.96 20.06
CA ARG A 283 -4.13 8.77 19.54
C ARG A 283 -5.01 8.04 20.55
N GLY A 284 -6.32 8.14 20.40
CA GLY A 284 -7.24 7.35 21.19
C GLY A 284 -7.04 5.84 21.02
N LEU A 285 -6.96 5.14 22.15
CA LEU A 285 -6.89 3.67 22.26
C LEU A 285 -8.20 2.97 22.62
N GLY A 286 -9.34 3.57 22.25
CA GLY A 286 -10.65 3.02 22.61
C GLY A 286 -10.90 1.67 21.94
N ILE A 287 -10.42 1.52 20.70
CA ILE A 287 -10.48 0.28 19.94
C ILE A 287 -9.58 -0.82 20.54
N GLU A 288 -8.35 -0.49 20.97
CA GLU A 288 -7.47 -1.44 21.66
C GLU A 288 -8.02 -1.88 23.03
N ASP A 289 -8.56 -0.96 23.85
CA ASP A 289 -9.21 -1.31 25.13
C ASP A 289 -10.39 -2.27 24.90
N ALA A 290 -11.23 -1.98 23.89
CA ALA A 290 -12.35 -2.84 23.56
C ALA A 290 -11.90 -4.20 22.99
N TRP A 291 -10.84 -4.23 22.20
CA TRP A 291 -10.23 -5.44 21.65
C TRP A 291 -9.77 -6.39 22.75
N TYR A 292 -8.95 -5.93 23.69
CA TYR A 292 -8.44 -6.80 24.74
C TYR A 292 -9.53 -7.27 25.71
N ARG A 293 -10.58 -6.49 25.94
CA ARG A 293 -11.78 -6.95 26.67
C ARG A 293 -12.57 -8.00 25.90
N LEU A 294 -12.65 -7.90 24.58
CA LEU A 294 -13.27 -8.93 23.74
C LEU A 294 -12.45 -10.22 23.81
N LEU A 295 -11.13 -10.15 23.70
CA LEU A 295 -10.26 -11.32 23.85
C LEU A 295 -10.39 -11.97 25.24
N GLU A 296 -10.50 -11.18 26.30
CA GLU A 296 -10.75 -11.67 27.66
C GLU A 296 -12.08 -12.44 27.77
N ASP A 297 -13.17 -11.88 27.23
CA ASP A 297 -14.48 -12.56 27.18
C ASP A 297 -14.43 -13.85 26.34
N LEU A 298 -13.72 -13.83 25.20
CA LEU A 298 -13.55 -15.03 24.37
C LEU A 298 -12.69 -16.10 25.04
N ASN A 299 -11.64 -15.72 25.79
CA ASN A 299 -10.85 -16.64 26.60
C ASN A 299 -11.73 -17.38 27.62
N ALA A 300 -12.67 -16.68 28.26
CA ALA A 300 -13.63 -17.30 29.19
C ALA A 300 -14.59 -18.30 28.51
N ARG A 301 -14.67 -18.30 27.17
CA ARG A 301 -15.56 -19.15 26.36
C ARG A 301 -14.82 -20.27 25.63
N GLY A 302 -13.50 -20.38 25.78
CA GLY A 302 -12.66 -21.39 25.13
C GLY A 302 -11.73 -20.87 24.04
N GLY A 303 -11.60 -19.54 23.87
CA GLY A 303 -10.47 -18.93 23.17
C GLY A 303 -9.17 -19.03 23.98
N ASP A 304 -8.04 -18.74 23.33
CA ASP A 304 -6.73 -18.76 23.97
C ASP A 304 -5.82 -17.67 23.39
N PHE A 305 -5.94 -16.47 23.97
CA PHE A 305 -5.27 -15.25 23.52
C PHE A 305 -4.43 -14.60 24.61
N HIS A 306 -3.32 -14.00 24.20
CA HIS A 306 -2.51 -13.15 25.06
C HIS A 306 -3.12 -11.74 25.16
N LEU A 307 -3.23 -11.22 26.38
CA LEU A 307 -3.83 -9.92 26.65
C LEU A 307 -2.76 -8.91 27.05
N LEU A 308 -2.76 -7.74 26.40
CA LEU A 308 -1.95 -6.61 26.80
C LEU A 308 -2.77 -5.63 27.63
N ARG A 309 -2.16 -5.05 28.66
CA ARG A 309 -2.69 -3.93 29.43
C ARG A 309 -2.67 -2.65 28.58
N VAL A 310 -3.83 -2.00 28.52
CA VAL A 310 -4.06 -0.74 27.80
C VAL A 310 -4.57 0.32 28.77
N LEU A 311 -4.04 1.55 28.64
CA LEU A 311 -4.54 2.74 29.32
C LEU A 311 -5.00 3.76 28.27
N HIS A 312 -6.29 3.77 27.99
CA HIS A 312 -6.94 4.75 27.12
C HIS A 312 -7.19 6.07 27.85
N ARG A 313 -6.80 7.22 27.26
CA ARG A 313 -6.92 8.57 27.85
C ARG A 313 -7.64 9.57 26.94
N GLY A 314 -8.53 9.09 26.06
CA GLY A 314 -9.27 9.92 25.12
C GLY A 314 -8.48 10.13 23.83
N ASP A 315 -7.62 11.15 23.80
CA ASP A 315 -6.84 11.56 22.61
C ASP A 315 -5.46 10.91 22.51
N ARG A 316 -5.08 10.11 23.51
CA ARG A 316 -3.81 9.40 23.61
C ARG A 316 -3.97 8.10 24.41
N GLY A 317 -2.92 7.30 24.48
CA GLY A 317 -2.87 6.21 25.44
C GLY A 317 -1.53 5.50 25.54
N TRP A 318 -1.50 4.51 26.42
CA TRP A 318 -0.33 3.73 26.77
C TRP A 318 -0.65 2.23 26.68
N VAL A 319 0.26 1.45 26.10
CA VAL A 319 0.13 -0.01 25.99
C VAL A 319 1.43 -0.66 26.48
N GLU A 320 1.32 -1.77 27.20
CA GLU A 320 2.52 -2.55 27.51
C GLU A 320 3.11 -3.22 26.26
N PRO A 321 4.43 -3.44 26.18
CA PRO A 321 5.04 -4.08 25.04
C PRO A 321 4.71 -5.58 24.96
N ALA A 322 4.42 -6.07 23.76
CA ALA A 322 4.59 -7.47 23.41
C ALA A 322 6.05 -7.71 23.01
N PHE A 323 6.70 -8.70 23.60
CA PHE A 323 8.06 -9.08 23.25
C PHE A 323 8.07 -10.40 22.50
N HIS A 324 8.86 -10.47 21.44
CA HIS A 324 9.14 -11.74 20.80
C HIS A 324 9.81 -12.70 21.79
N ALA A 325 9.36 -13.96 21.79
CA ALA A 325 9.98 -15.04 22.55
C ALA A 325 9.93 -16.34 21.76
N SER A 326 10.97 -17.16 21.88
CA SER A 326 11.03 -18.47 21.19
C SER A 326 10.13 -19.51 21.86
N CYS A 327 9.57 -20.41 21.07
CA CYS A 327 9.01 -21.67 21.54
C CYS A 327 10.13 -22.58 22.05
N THR A 328 9.85 -23.31 23.14
CA THR A 328 10.80 -24.25 23.75
C THR A 328 10.67 -25.67 23.21
N GLN A 329 9.50 -26.01 22.64
CA GLN A 329 9.17 -27.34 22.14
C GLN A 329 8.24 -27.29 20.92
N VAL A 330 8.21 -28.37 20.14
CA VAL A 330 7.36 -28.51 18.95
C VAL A 330 5.87 -28.31 19.28
N GLN A 331 5.43 -28.73 20.46
CA GLN A 331 4.03 -28.58 20.86
C GLN A 331 3.62 -27.11 21.01
N GLU A 332 4.52 -26.25 21.51
CA GLU A 332 4.30 -24.80 21.63
C GLU A 332 4.22 -24.14 20.26
N ALA A 333 5.07 -24.57 19.32
CA ALA A 333 5.00 -24.11 17.93
C ALA A 333 3.68 -24.49 17.25
N LYS A 334 3.19 -25.72 17.47
CA LYS A 334 1.87 -26.13 16.98
C LYS A 334 0.74 -25.29 17.59
N GLN A 335 0.82 -25.04 18.90
CA GLN A 335 -0.16 -24.19 19.59
C GLN A 335 -0.15 -22.75 19.08
N PHE A 336 1.02 -22.20 18.71
CA PHE A 336 1.09 -20.90 18.04
C PHE A 336 0.20 -20.87 16.80
N TYR A 337 0.28 -21.87 15.93
CA TYR A 337 -0.49 -21.90 14.70
C TYR A 337 -1.99 -22.18 14.91
N VAL A 338 -2.35 -22.97 15.93
CA VAL A 338 -3.74 -23.07 16.37
C VAL A 338 -4.25 -21.69 16.82
N ARG A 339 -3.49 -20.96 17.63
CA ARG A 339 -3.87 -19.61 18.09
C ARG A 339 -3.87 -18.59 16.95
N ALA A 340 -2.99 -18.74 15.95
CA ALA A 340 -3.00 -17.93 14.73
C ALA A 340 -4.29 -18.18 13.92
N GLY A 341 -4.72 -19.43 13.80
CA GLY A 341 -6.02 -19.79 13.24
C GLY A 341 -7.18 -19.15 14.00
N MET A 342 -7.15 -19.20 15.33
CA MET A 342 -8.17 -18.56 16.18
C MET A 342 -8.19 -17.04 15.94
N LEU A 343 -7.03 -16.38 15.93
CA LEU A 343 -6.90 -14.96 15.64
C LEU A 343 -7.50 -14.61 14.27
N LEU A 344 -7.18 -15.39 13.23
CA LEU A 344 -7.74 -15.22 11.89
C LEU A 344 -9.28 -15.32 11.89
N GLY A 345 -9.86 -16.21 12.69
CA GLY A 345 -11.31 -16.33 12.85
C GLY A 345 -11.96 -15.04 13.37
N ILE A 346 -11.32 -14.38 14.34
CA ILE A 346 -11.79 -13.08 14.85
C ILE A 346 -11.58 -11.98 13.80
N LEU A 347 -10.40 -11.92 13.17
CA LEU A 347 -10.10 -10.91 12.14
C LEU A 347 -11.08 -10.98 10.96
N TYR A 348 -11.49 -12.19 10.57
CA TYR A 348 -12.52 -12.41 9.55
C TYR A 348 -13.86 -11.80 9.94
N VAL A 349 -14.35 -12.09 11.15
CA VAL A 349 -15.65 -11.58 11.64
C VAL A 349 -15.61 -10.08 11.87
N LEU A 350 -14.50 -9.56 12.41
CA LEU A 350 -14.31 -8.14 12.67
C LEU A 350 -13.96 -7.33 11.42
N GLU A 351 -14.02 -7.93 10.22
CA GLU A 351 -13.82 -7.20 8.97
C GLU A 351 -12.49 -6.40 8.99
N ALA A 352 -11.46 -7.02 9.59
CA ALA A 352 -10.15 -6.42 9.79
C ALA A 352 -9.40 -6.22 8.47
N SER A 353 -8.48 -5.27 8.47
CA SER A 353 -7.49 -5.06 7.40
C SER A 353 -6.13 -4.70 7.99
N ASP A 354 -5.09 -4.64 7.18
CA ASP A 354 -3.77 -4.10 7.58
C ASP A 354 -3.05 -4.91 8.69
N CYS A 355 -3.37 -6.21 8.85
CA CYS A 355 -2.74 -7.12 9.80
C CYS A 355 -1.49 -7.78 9.19
N PHE A 356 -0.57 -6.96 8.68
CA PHE A 356 0.70 -7.37 8.07
C PHE A 356 1.74 -7.78 9.12
N PHE A 357 2.88 -8.33 8.67
CA PHE A 357 3.92 -8.89 9.55
C PHE A 357 4.40 -7.92 10.63
N GLU A 358 4.51 -6.63 10.31
CA GLU A 358 4.94 -5.58 11.24
C GLU A 358 3.98 -5.34 12.42
N ASN A 359 2.72 -5.75 12.29
CA ASN A 359 1.68 -5.61 13.30
C ASN A 359 1.48 -6.87 14.15
N ILE A 360 2.29 -7.91 13.95
CA ILE A 360 2.20 -9.19 14.67
C ILE A 360 3.52 -9.46 15.40
N ILE A 361 3.42 -9.88 16.67
CA ILE A 361 4.56 -10.34 17.47
C ILE A 361 4.29 -11.76 17.95
N ALA A 362 5.23 -12.67 17.69
CA ALA A 362 5.23 -14.02 18.25
C ALA A 362 5.80 -14.00 19.69
N ALA A 363 4.91 -13.80 20.65
CA ALA A 363 5.23 -13.86 22.08
C ALA A 363 5.24 -15.32 22.56
N GLY A 364 6.29 -16.07 22.19
CA GLY A 364 6.35 -17.50 22.43
C GLY A 364 5.33 -18.22 21.56
N ALA A 365 4.44 -18.97 22.22
CA ALA A 365 3.38 -19.69 21.54
C ALA A 365 2.14 -18.83 21.22
N PHE A 366 2.21 -17.48 21.32
CA PHE A 366 1.08 -16.58 21.09
C PHE A 366 1.36 -15.57 19.97
N PRO A 367 0.55 -15.54 18.89
CA PRO A 367 0.54 -14.43 17.95
C PRO A 367 -0.24 -13.24 18.55
N VAL A 368 0.43 -12.10 18.72
CA VAL A 368 -0.15 -10.90 19.33
C VAL A 368 -0.27 -9.80 18.28
N LEU A 369 -1.50 -9.34 18.04
CA LEU A 369 -1.78 -8.17 17.21
C LEU A 369 -1.53 -6.88 18.02
N ILE A 370 -0.54 -6.08 17.61
CA ILE A 370 -0.10 -4.88 18.35
C ILE A 370 -0.71 -3.57 17.84
N ASP A 371 -1.35 -3.60 16.67
CA ASP A 371 -2.17 -2.50 16.15
C ASP A 371 -3.55 -2.98 15.71
N THR A 372 -4.59 -2.36 16.27
CA THR A 372 -5.99 -2.74 16.06
C THR A 372 -6.80 -1.61 15.47
N GLU A 373 -6.17 -0.52 15.02
CA GLU A 373 -6.90 0.66 14.57
C GLU A 373 -7.69 0.47 13.27
N THR A 374 -7.47 -0.65 12.57
CA THR A 374 -8.14 -1.05 11.34
C THR A 374 -9.11 -2.23 11.52
N LEU A 375 -9.49 -2.56 12.76
CA LEU A 375 -10.63 -3.44 13.00
C LEU A 375 -11.93 -2.75 12.57
N MET A 376 -12.92 -3.52 12.11
CA MET A 376 -14.19 -3.03 11.57
C MET A 376 -14.03 -2.07 10.39
N HIS A 377 -13.06 -2.32 9.52
CA HIS A 377 -12.68 -1.37 8.48
C HIS A 377 -13.84 -1.03 7.52
N HIS A 378 -14.08 0.26 7.32
CA HIS A 378 -15.10 0.77 6.40
C HIS A 378 -14.74 0.52 4.93
N VAL A 379 -15.75 0.30 4.09
CA VAL A 379 -15.55 0.20 2.63
C VAL A 379 -16.12 1.45 1.95
N PRO A 380 -15.34 2.17 1.13
CA PRO A 380 -15.85 3.33 0.41
C PRO A 380 -16.98 2.91 -0.53
N GLN A 381 -18.02 3.74 -0.59
CA GLN A 381 -19.13 3.61 -1.52
C GLN A 381 -18.65 3.73 -2.97
N ARG A 382 -18.86 2.67 -3.75
CA ARG A 382 -18.58 2.61 -5.19
C ARG A 382 -19.80 3.07 -6.01
N SER A 383 -19.58 3.53 -7.23
CA SER A 383 -20.65 3.77 -8.21
C SER A 383 -21.36 2.45 -8.54
N GLN A 384 -22.69 2.50 -8.68
CA GLN A 384 -23.51 1.34 -9.00
C GLN A 384 -23.55 1.13 -10.52
N ASP A 385 -22.48 0.57 -11.08
CA ASP A 385 -22.57 -0.05 -12.40
C ASP A 385 -23.02 -1.51 -12.21
N GLY A 386 -23.73 -2.07 -13.21
CA GLY A 386 -24.35 -3.39 -13.10
C GLY A 386 -23.37 -4.49 -12.70
N VAL A 387 -23.76 -5.36 -11.76
CA VAL A 387 -22.87 -6.32 -11.11
C VAL A 387 -22.63 -7.54 -12.01
N SER A 388 -21.42 -7.66 -12.52
CA SER A 388 -20.91 -8.82 -13.26
C SER A 388 -20.52 -9.97 -12.34
N ALA A 389 -20.39 -11.18 -12.90
CA ALA A 389 -19.95 -12.35 -12.13
C ALA A 389 -18.52 -12.17 -11.59
N GLU A 390 -17.66 -11.51 -12.37
CA GLU A 390 -16.30 -11.17 -11.95
C GLU A 390 -16.29 -10.23 -10.75
N GLU A 391 -17.08 -9.15 -10.76
CA GLU A 391 -17.19 -8.23 -9.62
C GLU A 391 -17.73 -8.94 -8.37
N LEU A 392 -18.71 -9.84 -8.50
CA LEU A 392 -19.16 -10.67 -7.37
C LEU A 392 -18.05 -11.55 -6.82
N ALA A 393 -17.25 -12.18 -7.69
CA ALA A 393 -16.13 -13.01 -7.26
C ALA A 393 -15.03 -12.18 -6.60
N GLN A 394 -14.73 -10.98 -7.11
CA GLN A 394 -13.82 -10.04 -6.47
C GLN A 394 -14.34 -9.63 -5.09
N ASP A 395 -15.65 -9.37 -4.96
CA ASP A 395 -16.28 -9.07 -3.68
C ASP A 395 -16.21 -10.27 -2.72
N ILE A 396 -16.41 -11.51 -3.18
CA ILE A 396 -16.26 -12.70 -2.33
C ILE A 396 -14.83 -12.81 -1.81
N VAL A 397 -13.81 -12.68 -2.67
CA VAL A 397 -12.39 -12.70 -2.24
C VAL A 397 -12.11 -11.54 -1.29
N PHE A 398 -12.57 -10.33 -1.61
CA PHE A 398 -12.37 -9.14 -0.80
C PHE A 398 -13.02 -9.24 0.59
N ASN A 399 -14.18 -9.90 0.70
CA ASN A 399 -14.91 -10.07 1.97
C ASN A 399 -14.58 -11.40 2.68
N SER A 400 -13.48 -12.06 2.30
CA SER A 400 -13.01 -13.33 2.87
C SER A 400 -11.89 -13.14 3.90
N VAL A 401 -11.34 -14.25 4.41
CA VAL A 401 -10.13 -14.29 5.24
C VAL A 401 -8.93 -13.48 4.71
N PHE A 402 -8.85 -13.25 3.39
CA PHE A 402 -7.80 -12.46 2.76
C PHE A 402 -7.82 -10.98 3.14
N ARG A 403 -8.98 -10.43 3.52
CA ARG A 403 -9.14 -8.99 3.80
C ARG A 403 -8.20 -8.50 4.89
N SER A 404 -7.96 -9.36 5.88
CA SER A 404 -7.13 -9.06 7.04
C SER A 404 -5.68 -8.70 6.69
N GLY A 405 -5.14 -9.24 5.59
CA GLY A 405 -3.69 -9.18 5.31
C GLY A 405 -2.86 -10.16 6.15
N PHE A 406 -3.51 -11.05 6.91
CA PHE A 406 -2.83 -12.00 7.79
C PHE A 406 -2.32 -13.26 7.06
N LEU A 407 -3.04 -13.70 6.01
CA LEU A 407 -2.66 -14.88 5.21
C LEU A 407 -1.68 -14.53 4.07
N PRO A 408 -0.82 -15.48 3.65
CA PRO A 408 0.10 -15.31 2.52
C PRO A 408 -0.54 -14.71 1.28
N SER A 409 0.13 -13.68 0.74
CA SER A 409 -0.30 -12.98 -0.45
C SER A 409 0.88 -12.27 -1.11
N TRP A 410 1.07 -12.48 -2.42
CA TRP A 410 2.19 -11.94 -3.17
C TRP A 410 1.91 -10.52 -3.68
N ASP A 411 2.80 -9.58 -3.38
CA ASP A 411 2.93 -8.31 -4.09
C ASP A 411 4.03 -8.44 -5.14
N VAL A 412 3.74 -7.95 -6.36
CA VAL A 412 4.63 -8.08 -7.52
C VAL A 412 5.06 -6.70 -7.97
N GLY A 413 6.37 -6.47 -7.91
CA GLY A 413 7.03 -5.26 -8.35
C GLY A 413 7.01 -5.08 -9.87
N PRO A 414 7.21 -3.84 -10.37
CA PRO A 414 7.26 -3.55 -11.80
C PRO A 414 8.42 -4.24 -12.54
N ARG A 415 9.45 -4.74 -11.84
CA ARG A 415 10.56 -5.50 -12.46
C ARG A 415 10.49 -7.00 -12.12
N GLY A 416 9.33 -7.48 -11.66
CA GLY A 416 9.13 -8.88 -11.27
C GLY A 416 9.70 -9.23 -9.90
N GLU A 417 10.05 -8.25 -9.05
CA GLU A 417 10.34 -8.50 -7.65
C GLU A 417 9.08 -9.05 -6.95
N ARG A 418 9.27 -9.95 -5.99
CA ARG A 418 8.16 -10.67 -5.35
C ARG A 418 8.36 -10.63 -3.85
N VAL A 419 7.37 -10.13 -3.15
CA VAL A 419 7.39 -10.07 -1.70
C VAL A 419 6.04 -10.47 -1.15
N ASP A 420 6.06 -11.23 -0.07
CA ASP A 420 4.90 -11.44 0.77
C ASP A 420 5.13 -10.61 2.05
N ILE A 421 4.20 -9.71 2.36
CA ILE A 421 4.24 -8.89 3.58
C ILE A 421 3.10 -9.26 4.54
N SER A 422 2.42 -10.37 4.31
CA SER A 422 1.33 -10.82 5.16
C SER A 422 1.81 -11.24 6.54
N GLY A 423 0.89 -11.22 7.50
CA GLY A 423 1.17 -11.59 8.90
C GLY A 423 1.76 -13.00 9.11
N LEU A 424 1.51 -13.95 8.20
CA LEU A 424 2.00 -15.34 8.30
C LEU A 424 2.91 -15.77 7.15
N GLY A 425 3.00 -14.99 6.07
CA GLY A 425 3.75 -15.34 4.86
C GLY A 425 5.09 -14.62 4.69
N ALA A 426 5.28 -13.48 5.35
CA ALA A 426 6.53 -12.73 5.25
C ALA A 426 7.73 -13.52 5.81
N THR A 427 8.85 -13.51 5.10
CA THR A 427 10.09 -14.22 5.44
C THR A 427 11.29 -13.29 5.35
N ALA A 428 12.25 -13.45 6.26
CA ALA A 428 13.44 -12.60 6.23
C ALA A 428 14.25 -12.80 4.94
N GLY A 429 14.82 -11.71 4.45
CA GLY A 429 15.62 -11.69 3.23
C GLY A 429 14.82 -11.48 1.94
N GLN A 430 13.47 -11.50 1.99
CA GLN A 430 12.65 -11.10 0.84
C GLN A 430 12.99 -9.67 0.42
N VAL A 431 13.15 -9.47 -0.89
CA VAL A 431 13.54 -8.19 -1.47
C VAL A 431 12.31 -7.53 -2.10
N THR A 432 11.92 -6.39 -1.56
CA THR A 432 10.80 -5.61 -2.11
C THR A 432 11.24 -4.89 -3.40
N ALA A 433 10.27 -4.51 -4.21
CA ALA A 433 10.50 -3.63 -5.37
C ALA A 433 10.84 -2.18 -4.97
N TYR A 434 10.69 -1.85 -3.69
CA TYR A 434 10.87 -0.50 -3.18
C TYR A 434 12.32 -0.26 -2.82
N LEU A 435 12.78 0.95 -3.13
CA LEU A 435 14.15 1.36 -2.81
C LEU A 435 14.12 2.25 -1.56
N ARG A 436 15.04 2.03 -0.62
CA ARG A 436 15.38 3.03 0.41
C ARG A 436 16.62 3.82 0.02
N ARG A 437 16.80 4.98 0.63
CA ARG A 437 18.03 5.78 0.55
C ARG A 437 19.08 5.11 1.44
N GLN A 438 20.26 4.85 0.90
CA GLN A 438 21.41 4.37 1.67
C GLN A 438 22.59 5.31 1.44
N TRP A 439 23.14 5.83 2.53
CA TRP A 439 24.31 6.70 2.48
C TRP A 439 25.58 5.87 2.61
N ARG A 440 26.56 6.13 1.75
CA ARG A 440 27.91 5.56 1.84
C ARG A 440 28.91 6.64 2.24
N HIS A 441 29.94 6.22 2.98
CA HIS A 441 31.05 7.06 3.43
C HIS A 441 30.54 8.37 4.06
N VAL A 442 29.57 8.23 4.98
CA VAL A 442 28.89 9.35 5.62
C VAL A 442 29.90 10.30 6.23
N ASN A 443 29.73 11.59 5.97
CA ASN A 443 30.56 12.69 6.47
C ASN A 443 32.05 12.62 6.06
N THR A 444 32.32 12.11 4.85
CA THR A 444 33.65 12.06 4.21
C THR A 444 33.64 12.67 2.81
N ASP A 445 34.82 12.80 2.20
CA ASP A 445 35.03 13.33 0.85
C ASP A 445 34.41 12.43 -0.23
N ALA A 446 34.21 11.14 0.04
CA ALA A 446 33.56 10.18 -0.86
C ALA A 446 32.07 9.96 -0.57
N MET A 447 31.44 10.82 0.24
CA MET A 447 30.02 10.66 0.56
C MET A 447 29.16 10.57 -0.69
N ALA A 448 28.27 9.57 -0.72
CA ALA A 448 27.35 9.33 -1.82
C ALA A 448 26.01 8.79 -1.30
N LEU A 449 24.95 9.05 -2.07
CA LEU A 449 23.62 8.51 -1.84
C LEU A 449 23.30 7.44 -2.88
N GLU A 450 23.02 6.22 -2.42
CA GLU A 450 22.56 5.10 -3.23
C GLU A 450 21.09 4.80 -2.95
N HIS A 451 20.45 4.14 -3.91
CA HIS A 451 19.10 3.63 -3.78
C HIS A 451 19.15 2.11 -3.82
N VAL A 452 18.87 1.47 -2.68
CA VAL A 452 18.96 0.02 -2.53
C VAL A 452 17.59 -0.57 -2.22
N PRO A 453 17.26 -1.77 -2.73
CA PRO A 453 16.02 -2.45 -2.39
C PRO A 453 15.85 -2.61 -0.87
N ILE A 454 14.63 -2.40 -0.39
CA ILE A 454 14.24 -2.69 1.00
C ILE A 454 14.12 -4.20 1.14
N ARG A 455 14.63 -4.73 2.25
CA ARG A 455 14.53 -6.15 2.60
C ARG A 455 13.63 -6.30 3.82
N VAL A 456 12.89 -7.40 3.89
CA VAL A 456 12.27 -7.84 5.14
C VAL A 456 13.40 -8.32 6.05
N GLU A 457 13.59 -7.64 7.19
CA GLU A 457 14.75 -7.83 8.07
C GLU A 457 14.42 -8.60 9.37
N THR A 458 13.13 -8.82 9.69
CA THR A 458 12.69 -9.48 10.92
C THR A 458 11.77 -10.67 10.63
N GLU A 459 11.77 -11.63 11.57
CA GLU A 459 10.84 -12.75 11.66
C GLU A 459 10.14 -12.78 13.02
N ASP A 460 10.13 -11.66 13.75
CA ASP A 460 9.54 -11.55 15.10
C ASP A 460 8.04 -11.84 15.12
N HIS A 461 7.37 -11.84 13.96
CA HIS A 461 5.97 -12.21 13.75
C HIS A 461 5.73 -13.72 13.68
N LEU A 462 6.80 -14.52 13.52
CA LEU A 462 6.75 -15.98 13.38
C LEU A 462 7.34 -16.68 14.62
N PRO A 463 6.86 -17.89 14.95
CA PRO A 463 7.37 -18.62 16.09
C PRO A 463 8.75 -19.19 15.77
N HIS A 464 9.70 -18.99 16.70
CA HIS A 464 11.03 -19.57 16.62
C HIS A 464 11.13 -20.85 17.45
N LEU A 465 11.72 -21.91 16.89
CA LEU A 465 12.05 -23.14 17.63
C LEU A 465 13.51 -23.53 17.32
N GLY A 466 14.33 -23.69 18.36
CA GLY A 466 15.75 -24.03 18.19
C GLY A 466 16.55 -23.00 17.39
N GLY A 467 16.12 -21.73 17.39
CA GLY A 467 16.78 -20.64 16.66
C GLY A 467 16.35 -20.48 15.20
N ALA A 468 15.42 -21.29 14.70
CA ALA A 468 14.86 -21.19 13.35
C ALA A 468 13.40 -20.75 13.40
N SER A 469 13.01 -19.84 12.50
CA SER A 469 11.62 -19.47 12.26
C SER A 469 10.88 -20.61 11.56
N LEU A 470 9.64 -20.87 11.97
CA LEU A 470 8.79 -21.88 11.37
C LEU A 470 7.84 -21.24 10.35
N ARG A 471 7.52 -21.96 9.28
CA ARG A 471 6.68 -21.45 8.20
C ARG A 471 5.22 -21.86 8.43
N ALA A 472 4.30 -20.93 8.18
CA ALA A 472 2.86 -21.19 8.32
C ALA A 472 2.34 -22.33 7.43
N PHE A 473 2.94 -22.52 6.25
CA PHE A 473 2.57 -23.61 5.33
C PHE A 473 2.75 -25.00 5.96
N ASP A 474 3.84 -25.21 6.71
CA ASP A 474 4.15 -26.50 7.35
C ASP A 474 3.15 -26.84 8.49
N HIS A 475 2.30 -25.87 8.86
CA HIS A 475 1.31 -25.94 9.95
C HIS A 475 -0.12 -25.58 9.48
N ALA A 476 -0.43 -25.80 8.19
CA ALA A 476 -1.74 -25.47 7.65
C ALA A 476 -2.90 -26.19 8.36
N GLY A 477 -2.68 -27.42 8.83
CA GLY A 477 -3.65 -28.18 9.61
C GLY A 477 -4.00 -27.48 10.92
N GLU A 478 -2.99 -27.05 11.69
CA GLU A 478 -3.17 -26.33 12.95
C GLU A 478 -3.88 -24.98 12.76
N ILE A 479 -3.57 -24.23 11.69
CA ILE A 479 -4.25 -22.96 11.36
C ILE A 479 -5.73 -23.21 11.05
N ILE A 480 -6.03 -24.21 10.22
CA ILE A 480 -7.42 -24.56 9.87
C ILE A 480 -8.19 -25.04 11.10
N GLU A 481 -7.56 -25.82 11.98
CA GLU A 481 -8.13 -26.25 13.26
C GLU A 481 -8.52 -25.06 14.12
N GLY A 482 -7.58 -24.16 14.38
CA GLY A 482 -7.82 -22.96 15.19
C GLY A 482 -8.89 -22.03 14.62
N PHE A 483 -8.86 -21.82 13.30
CA PHE A 483 -9.88 -21.02 12.60
C PHE A 483 -11.27 -21.64 12.75
N SER A 484 -11.39 -22.95 12.52
CA SER A 484 -12.66 -23.67 12.63
C SER A 484 -13.20 -23.66 14.06
N MET A 485 -12.33 -23.80 15.07
CA MET A 485 -12.70 -23.71 16.48
C MET A 485 -13.29 -22.33 16.80
N MET A 486 -12.57 -21.26 16.45
CA MET A 486 -13.00 -19.90 16.76
C MET A 486 -14.26 -19.51 15.98
N TYR A 487 -14.35 -19.87 14.71
CA TYR A 487 -15.54 -19.63 13.90
C TYR A 487 -16.79 -20.24 14.54
N ARG A 488 -16.72 -21.51 14.95
CA ARG A 488 -17.84 -22.20 15.62
C ARG A 488 -18.15 -21.61 16.99
N LEU A 489 -17.14 -21.15 17.74
CA LEU A 489 -17.32 -20.46 19.01
C LEU A 489 -18.08 -19.14 18.83
N LEU A 490 -17.66 -18.31 17.86
CA LEU A 490 -18.32 -17.05 17.52
C LEU A 490 -19.77 -17.29 17.06
N ARG A 491 -20.00 -18.29 16.21
CA ARG A 491 -21.34 -18.70 15.77
C ARG A 491 -22.21 -19.15 16.94
N LYS A 492 -21.68 -19.97 17.85
CA LYS A 492 -22.39 -20.49 19.03
C LYS A 492 -22.83 -19.37 19.97
N HIS A 493 -21.97 -18.37 20.17
CA HIS A 493 -22.22 -17.27 21.11
C HIS A 493 -22.72 -15.97 20.45
N ARG A 494 -23.10 -16.00 19.17
CA ARG A 494 -23.46 -14.79 18.38
C ARG A 494 -24.54 -13.92 19.03
N GLU A 495 -25.54 -14.52 19.66
CA GLU A 495 -26.62 -13.79 20.34
C GLU A 495 -26.14 -13.11 21.61
N GLU A 496 -25.22 -13.73 22.35
CA GLU A 496 -24.61 -13.15 23.55
C GLU A 496 -23.64 -12.03 23.18
N LEU A 497 -22.86 -12.21 22.11
CA LEU A 497 -21.95 -11.22 21.56
C LEU A 497 -22.68 -9.97 21.02
N ALA A 498 -23.94 -10.10 20.62
CA ALA A 498 -24.78 -9.01 20.16
C ALA A 498 -25.52 -8.27 21.29
N ARG A 499 -25.42 -8.71 22.55
CA ARG A 499 -26.06 -8.03 23.69
C ARG A 499 -25.36 -6.69 24.00
N PRO A 500 -26.09 -5.66 24.47
CA PRO A 500 -25.52 -4.33 24.76
C PRO A 500 -24.32 -4.33 25.70
N GLU A 501 -24.23 -5.30 26.61
CA GLU A 501 -23.15 -5.44 27.58
C GLU A 501 -21.87 -6.06 27.00
N SER A 502 -21.95 -6.64 25.80
CA SER A 502 -20.83 -7.33 25.14
C SER A 502 -19.68 -6.36 24.82
N PRO A 503 -18.42 -6.76 25.06
CA PRO A 503 -17.26 -6.01 24.58
C PRO A 503 -17.28 -5.74 23.07
N LEU A 504 -17.90 -6.61 22.27
CA LEU A 504 -18.06 -6.41 20.82
C LEU A 504 -18.91 -5.18 20.49
N VAL A 505 -19.97 -4.92 21.26
CA VAL A 505 -20.80 -3.70 21.10
C VAL A 505 -20.03 -2.45 21.50
N ARG A 506 -19.17 -2.53 22.53
CA ARG A 506 -18.27 -1.40 22.86
C ARG A 506 -17.30 -1.14 21.72
N LEU A 507 -16.72 -2.19 21.13
CA LEU A 507 -15.80 -2.13 19.99
C LEU A 507 -16.48 -1.48 18.78
N SER A 508 -17.76 -1.79 18.54
CA SER A 508 -18.52 -1.29 17.39
C SER A 508 -18.85 0.21 17.41
N THR A 509 -18.55 0.90 18.50
CA THR A 509 -18.79 2.36 18.65
C THR A 509 -17.50 3.18 18.71
N GLN A 510 -16.35 2.52 18.58
CA GLN A 510 -15.05 3.17 18.65
C GLN A 510 -14.69 3.89 17.36
N GLU A 511 -13.75 4.82 17.45
CA GLU A 511 -13.11 5.44 16.30
C GLU A 511 -12.04 4.50 15.73
N ILE A 512 -12.04 4.34 14.42
CA ILE A 512 -11.12 3.47 13.67
C ILE A 512 -10.44 4.27 12.56
N ARG A 513 -9.26 3.82 12.14
CA ARG A 513 -8.53 4.36 10.99
C ARG A 513 -9.18 3.89 9.70
N PHE A 514 -9.53 4.84 8.86
CA PHE A 514 -10.01 4.60 7.50
C PHE A 514 -8.85 4.77 6.50
N ILE A 515 -8.38 3.66 5.96
CA ILE A 515 -7.36 3.63 4.90
C ILE A 515 -8.05 3.82 3.55
N PHE A 516 -7.94 5.02 2.98
CA PHE A 516 -8.45 5.33 1.63
C PHE A 516 -7.45 4.92 0.53
N HIS A 517 -6.18 5.28 0.73
CA HIS A 517 -5.05 4.81 -0.06
C HIS A 517 -4.02 4.16 0.86
N ALA A 518 -3.33 3.13 0.35
CA ALA A 518 -2.27 2.48 1.10
C ALA A 518 -1.13 3.47 1.42
N SER A 519 -0.63 3.47 2.66
CA SER A 519 0.43 4.38 3.14
C SER A 519 1.66 4.43 2.21
N ARG A 520 1.98 3.29 1.56
CA ARG A 520 3.06 3.18 0.57
C ARG A 520 3.00 4.22 -0.55
N ILE A 521 1.79 4.58 -1.02
CA ILE A 521 1.61 5.57 -2.10
C ILE A 521 2.14 6.93 -1.65
N TYR A 522 1.77 7.34 -0.43
CA TYR A 522 2.22 8.58 0.17
C TYR A 522 3.71 8.56 0.53
N GLY A 523 4.22 7.44 1.05
CA GLY A 523 5.64 7.27 1.36
C GLY A 523 6.54 7.42 0.11
N LEU A 524 6.14 6.82 -1.02
CA LEU A 524 6.84 6.98 -2.30
C LEU A 524 6.81 8.43 -2.80
N LEU A 525 5.67 9.11 -2.66
CA LEU A 525 5.54 10.52 -3.01
C LEU A 525 6.46 11.39 -2.13
N LEU A 526 6.43 11.25 -0.81
CA LEU A 526 7.30 11.99 0.11
C LEU A 526 8.79 11.79 -0.22
N LYS A 527 9.20 10.54 -0.51
CA LYS A 527 10.57 10.25 -0.95
C LYS A 527 10.94 10.99 -2.23
N ARG A 528 10.03 11.02 -3.23
CA ARG A 528 10.22 11.74 -4.50
C ARG A 528 10.33 13.24 -4.27
N LEU A 529 9.44 13.80 -3.45
CA LEU A 529 9.42 15.21 -3.07
C LEU A 529 10.66 15.63 -2.28
N GLY A 530 11.42 14.68 -1.73
CA GLY A 530 12.71 14.92 -1.08
C GLY A 530 13.89 15.15 -2.03
N ALA A 531 13.69 15.15 -3.36
CA ALA A 531 14.74 15.43 -4.32
C ALA A 531 15.07 16.94 -4.41
N PRO A 532 16.32 17.34 -4.72
CA PRO A 532 16.75 18.74 -4.69
C PRO A 532 15.90 19.70 -5.53
N ASN A 533 15.37 19.25 -6.68
CA ASN A 533 14.54 20.10 -7.55
C ASN A 533 13.22 20.52 -6.89
N HIS A 534 12.61 19.67 -6.06
CA HIS A 534 11.39 19.99 -5.33
C HIS A 534 11.64 20.82 -4.06
N MET A 535 12.91 21.13 -3.77
CA MET A 535 13.32 21.99 -2.65
C MET A 535 13.56 23.45 -3.08
N LYS A 536 13.58 23.74 -4.39
CA LYS A 536 13.93 25.05 -4.95
C LYS A 536 12.76 26.04 -5.06
N ALA A 537 11.53 25.55 -5.19
CA ALA A 537 10.34 26.37 -5.35
C ALA A 537 9.08 25.62 -4.86
N GLY A 538 8.23 26.28 -4.07
CA GLY A 538 7.04 25.66 -3.50
C GLY A 538 6.01 25.26 -4.56
N VAL A 539 5.90 26.02 -5.64
CA VAL A 539 4.99 25.67 -6.76
C VAL A 539 5.41 24.39 -7.51
N GLU A 540 6.71 24.13 -7.70
CA GLU A 540 7.18 22.88 -8.33
C GLU A 540 6.88 21.67 -7.44
N ARG A 541 6.92 21.86 -6.12
CA ARG A 541 6.48 20.86 -5.16
C ARG A 541 4.98 20.59 -5.28
N SER A 542 4.15 21.64 -5.30
CA SER A 542 2.70 21.50 -5.44
C SER A 542 2.29 20.79 -6.73
N ILE A 543 2.95 21.10 -7.84
CA ILE A 543 2.74 20.42 -9.14
C ILE A 543 3.01 18.93 -9.03
N GLU A 544 4.10 18.54 -8.35
CA GLU A 544 4.44 17.13 -8.16
C GLU A 544 3.45 16.43 -7.22
N THR A 545 2.99 17.10 -6.16
CA THR A 545 1.98 16.53 -5.24
C THR A 545 0.62 16.29 -5.89
N ASP A 546 0.25 17.10 -6.90
CA ASP A 546 -1.06 16.99 -7.54
C ASP A 546 -1.20 15.74 -8.43
N ILE A 547 -0.18 14.88 -8.49
CA ILE A 547 -0.33 13.51 -9.02
C ILE A 547 -1.43 12.74 -8.29
N LEU A 548 -1.69 13.04 -7.01
CA LEU A 548 -2.78 12.47 -6.23
C LEU A 548 -4.16 12.80 -6.83
N SER A 549 -4.31 13.89 -7.59
CA SER A 549 -5.61 14.24 -8.17
C SER A 549 -6.10 13.22 -9.19
N ARG A 550 -5.18 12.43 -9.79
CA ARG A 550 -5.51 11.38 -10.77
C ARG A 550 -6.50 10.36 -10.22
N PHE A 551 -6.35 9.98 -8.95
CA PHE A 551 -7.26 9.05 -8.26
C PHE A 551 -8.72 9.54 -8.24
N TYR A 552 -8.94 10.83 -8.45
CA TYR A 552 -10.26 11.45 -8.40
C TYR A 552 -10.79 11.86 -9.77
N VAL A 553 -9.93 12.45 -10.64
CA VAL A 553 -10.40 13.08 -11.89
C VAL A 553 -10.68 12.09 -13.02
N GLU A 554 -10.14 10.87 -12.92
CA GLU A 554 -10.36 9.78 -13.88
C GLU A 554 -11.82 9.26 -13.86
N SER A 555 -12.55 9.39 -12.74
CA SER A 555 -13.96 9.01 -12.67
C SER A 555 -14.82 9.95 -13.51
N ARG A 556 -15.82 9.44 -14.27
CA ARG A 556 -16.70 10.28 -15.12
C ARG A 556 -17.33 11.44 -14.34
N GLU A 557 -17.90 11.13 -13.18
CA GLU A 557 -18.54 12.10 -12.29
C GLU A 557 -17.57 12.64 -11.23
N LYS A 558 -17.94 13.75 -10.58
CA LYS A 558 -17.18 14.30 -9.46
C LYS A 558 -17.30 13.37 -8.26
N SER A 559 -16.18 12.71 -7.93
CA SER A 559 -16.10 11.80 -6.79
C SER A 559 -16.52 12.51 -5.50
N ARG A 560 -17.39 11.87 -4.72
CA ARG A 560 -17.76 12.34 -3.37
C ARG A 560 -16.55 12.44 -2.42
N TYR A 561 -15.49 11.68 -2.72
CA TYR A 561 -14.23 11.70 -1.97
C TYR A 561 -13.28 12.81 -2.43
N TRP A 562 -13.62 13.60 -3.45
CA TRP A 562 -12.82 14.76 -3.87
C TRP A 562 -12.31 15.63 -2.73
N PRO A 563 -13.08 15.89 -1.64
CA PRO A 563 -12.58 16.70 -0.54
C PRO A 563 -11.43 16.07 0.27
N LEU A 564 -11.18 14.76 0.15
CA LEU A 564 -10.02 14.11 0.76
C LEU A 564 -8.72 14.65 0.16
N LEU A 565 -8.70 14.97 -1.14
CA LEU A 565 -7.49 15.45 -1.82
C LEU A 565 -6.87 16.65 -1.10
N GLN A 566 -7.69 17.59 -0.63
CA GLN A 566 -7.16 18.74 0.11
C GLN A 566 -6.45 18.31 1.40
N ALA A 567 -7.08 17.41 2.18
CA ALA A 567 -6.49 16.91 3.42
C ALA A 567 -5.21 16.07 3.14
N GLU A 568 -5.17 15.32 2.04
CA GLU A 568 -3.98 14.59 1.62
C GLU A 568 -2.83 15.54 1.28
N LEU A 569 -3.09 16.59 0.48
CA LEU A 569 -2.10 17.59 0.11
C LEU A 569 -1.57 18.34 1.35
N GLU A 570 -2.45 18.72 2.27
CA GLU A 570 -2.09 19.38 3.53
C GLU A 570 -1.17 18.52 4.42
N ALA A 571 -1.43 17.21 4.51
CA ALA A 571 -0.58 16.27 5.26
C ALA A 571 0.78 16.06 4.58
N ILE A 572 0.82 15.87 3.26
CA ILE A 572 2.07 15.70 2.50
C ILE A 572 2.97 16.94 2.59
N GLU A 573 2.39 18.14 2.59
CA GLU A 573 3.14 19.38 2.80
C GLU A 573 3.69 19.53 4.24
N GLN A 574 3.17 18.75 5.19
CA GLN A 574 3.65 18.64 6.56
C GLN A 574 4.63 17.48 6.79
N LEU A 575 4.97 16.74 5.71
CA LEU A 575 5.77 15.51 5.76
C LEU A 575 5.09 14.37 6.54
N ASP A 576 3.75 14.39 6.57
CA ASP A 576 2.94 13.35 7.18
C ASP A 576 2.32 12.43 6.12
N ILE A 577 2.06 11.19 6.53
CA ILE A 577 1.17 10.29 5.82
C ILE A 577 -0.28 10.71 6.16
N PRO A 578 -1.16 10.94 5.15
CA PRO A 578 -2.57 11.22 5.40
C PRO A 578 -3.23 10.13 6.27
N CYS A 579 -3.96 10.56 7.30
CA CYS A 579 -4.67 9.68 8.22
C CYS A 579 -6.11 10.16 8.39
N PHE A 580 -7.06 9.29 8.08
CA PHE A 580 -8.48 9.54 8.22
C PHE A 580 -9.06 8.62 9.30
N ARG A 581 -10.00 9.15 10.08
CA ARG A 581 -10.67 8.41 11.15
C ARG A 581 -12.18 8.53 11.02
N ALA A 582 -12.87 7.46 11.37
CA ALA A 582 -14.33 7.42 11.39
C ALA A 582 -14.79 6.52 12.54
N ARG A 583 -15.98 6.79 13.09
CA ARG A 583 -16.60 5.85 14.02
C ARG A 583 -17.01 4.59 13.29
N ALA A 584 -16.83 3.42 13.91
CA ALA A 584 -17.18 2.14 13.33
C ALA A 584 -18.69 1.99 13.04
N ASP A 585 -19.55 2.71 13.76
CA ASP A 585 -21.01 2.74 13.60
C ASP A 585 -21.54 3.90 12.74
N SER A 586 -20.66 4.68 12.11
CA SER A 586 -21.08 5.82 11.31
C SER A 586 -20.99 5.55 9.81
N HIS A 587 -21.93 6.11 9.06
CA HIS A 587 -21.90 6.18 7.60
C HIS A 587 -21.10 7.40 7.11
N ALA A 588 -20.75 8.31 8.03
CA ALA A 588 -20.10 9.57 7.73
C ALA A 588 -18.59 9.51 7.95
N LEU A 589 -17.84 10.26 7.12
CA LEU A 589 -16.42 10.53 7.31
C LEU A 589 -16.23 12.02 7.61
N THR A 590 -15.67 12.34 8.78
CA THR A 590 -15.27 13.71 9.12
C THR A 590 -13.81 13.89 8.78
N LEU A 591 -13.51 14.86 7.92
CA LEU A 591 -12.16 15.17 7.51
C LEU A 591 -11.45 16.04 8.56
N PRO A 592 -10.11 16.03 8.62
CA PRO A 592 -9.34 16.93 9.48
C PRO A 592 -9.66 18.42 9.26
N THR A 593 -10.15 18.78 8.07
CA THR A 593 -10.61 20.14 7.72
C THR A 593 -11.93 20.53 8.38
N GLY A 594 -12.57 19.62 9.12
CA GLY A 594 -13.91 19.80 9.71
C GLY A 594 -15.06 19.51 8.74
N LYS A 595 -14.76 19.27 7.45
CA LYS A 595 -15.77 18.91 6.46
C LYS A 595 -16.30 17.49 6.70
N VAL A 596 -17.61 17.34 6.71
CA VAL A 596 -18.29 16.05 6.88
C VAL A 596 -18.76 15.53 5.53
N LEU A 597 -18.48 14.26 5.26
CA LEU A 597 -19.03 13.48 4.16
C LEU A 597 -20.10 12.53 4.75
N PRO A 598 -21.39 12.91 4.76
CA PRO A 598 -22.42 12.23 5.55
C PRO A 598 -22.70 10.79 5.11
N GLU A 599 -22.52 10.49 3.82
CA GLU A 599 -22.70 9.17 3.22
C GLU A 599 -21.36 8.71 2.61
N ALA A 600 -20.31 8.74 3.40
CA ALA A 600 -19.00 8.26 2.95
C ALA A 600 -18.99 6.74 2.77
N PHE A 601 -19.86 6.01 3.47
CA PHE A 601 -19.91 4.56 3.45
C PHE A 601 -21.35 4.09 3.20
N LYS A 602 -21.52 3.04 2.39
CA LYS A 602 -22.83 2.44 2.13
C LYS A 602 -23.33 1.63 3.33
N GLU A 603 -22.40 0.94 3.98
CA GLU A 603 -22.58 0.26 5.26
C GLU A 603 -21.44 0.74 6.15
N SER A 604 -21.73 1.02 7.42
CA SER A 604 -20.72 1.23 8.44
C SER A 604 -19.94 -0.07 8.71
N GLY A 605 -18.71 0.06 9.20
CA GLY A 605 -17.89 -1.06 9.65
C GLY A 605 -18.60 -2.00 10.62
N SER A 606 -19.35 -1.45 11.57
CA SER A 606 -20.13 -2.21 12.53
C SER A 606 -21.25 -3.02 11.88
N GLU A 607 -22.02 -2.45 10.94
CA GLU A 607 -23.08 -3.15 10.22
C GLU A 607 -22.52 -4.32 9.42
N ARG A 608 -21.33 -4.14 8.82
CA ARG A 608 -20.63 -5.23 8.12
C ARG A 608 -20.28 -6.37 9.07
N VAL A 609 -19.75 -6.07 10.26
CA VAL A 609 -19.46 -7.07 11.29
C VAL A 609 -20.73 -7.79 11.75
N TRP A 610 -21.82 -7.06 12.01
CA TRP A 610 -23.08 -7.66 12.45
C TRP A 610 -23.69 -8.55 11.36
N ARG A 611 -23.65 -8.11 10.10
CA ARG A 611 -24.06 -8.93 8.94
C ARG A 611 -23.22 -10.20 8.83
N LYS A 612 -21.89 -10.08 9.00
CA LYS A 612 -20.94 -11.20 8.96
C LYS A 612 -21.20 -12.21 10.08
N LEU A 613 -21.36 -11.73 11.32
CA LEU A 613 -21.65 -12.55 12.49
C LEU A 613 -22.99 -13.29 12.36
N ALA A 614 -24.01 -12.62 11.80
CA ALA A 614 -25.31 -13.22 11.55
C ALA A 614 -25.28 -14.30 10.45
N SER A 615 -24.39 -14.15 9.45
CA SER A 615 -24.28 -15.07 8.31
C SER A 615 -23.38 -16.28 8.57
N LEU A 616 -22.81 -16.45 9.76
CA LEU A 616 -21.93 -17.59 10.03
C LEU A 616 -22.70 -18.92 9.99
N ASP A 617 -22.36 -19.76 9.01
CA ASP A 617 -22.84 -21.13 8.85
C ASP A 617 -21.71 -22.09 8.42
N GLU A 618 -22.03 -23.38 8.22
CA GLU A 618 -21.01 -24.37 7.81
C GLU A 618 -20.58 -24.20 6.34
N ALA A 619 -21.40 -23.63 5.46
CA ALA A 619 -21.06 -23.43 4.05
C ALA A 619 -20.03 -22.30 3.89
N ASP A 620 -20.21 -21.20 4.61
CA ASP A 620 -19.19 -20.15 4.69
C ASP A 620 -17.91 -20.67 5.36
N LEU A 621 -18.02 -21.44 6.46
CA LEU A 621 -16.84 -22.05 7.09
C LEU A 621 -16.03 -22.89 6.09
N GLU A 622 -16.70 -23.77 5.33
CA GLU A 622 -16.04 -24.60 4.33
C GLU A 622 -15.38 -23.74 3.24
N LEU A 623 -16.05 -22.68 2.78
CA LEU A 623 -15.48 -21.75 1.81
C LEU A 623 -14.21 -21.06 2.36
N GLN A 624 -14.26 -20.53 3.57
CA GLN A 624 -13.10 -19.87 4.18
C GLN A 624 -11.95 -20.85 4.43
N VAL A 625 -12.23 -22.08 4.87
CA VAL A 625 -11.21 -23.14 5.02
C VAL A 625 -10.53 -23.47 3.69
N ARG A 626 -11.29 -23.53 2.58
CA ARG A 626 -10.71 -23.72 1.24
C ARG A 626 -9.80 -22.56 0.85
N PHE A 627 -10.17 -21.32 1.18
CA PHE A 627 -9.33 -20.15 0.94
C PHE A 627 -8.06 -20.16 1.80
N ILE A 628 -8.15 -20.51 3.08
CA ILE A 628 -6.97 -20.67 3.96
C ILE A 628 -6.02 -21.73 3.40
N HIS A 629 -6.57 -22.90 3.07
CA HIS A 629 -5.78 -24.01 2.52
C HIS A 629 -5.08 -23.61 1.21
N ALA A 630 -5.81 -22.96 0.30
CA ALA A 630 -5.24 -22.49 -0.95
C ALA A 630 -4.16 -21.41 -0.73
N ALA A 631 -4.39 -20.43 0.15
CA ALA A 631 -3.42 -19.38 0.48
C ALA A 631 -2.08 -19.96 0.92
N LEU A 632 -2.13 -20.95 1.82
CA LEU A 632 -0.95 -21.62 2.35
C LEU A 632 -0.32 -22.53 1.28
N GLY A 633 -1.12 -23.31 0.55
CA GLY A 633 -0.66 -24.26 -0.48
C GLY A 633 0.04 -23.64 -1.68
N MET A 634 -0.36 -22.43 -2.08
CA MET A 634 0.23 -21.73 -3.24
C MET A 634 1.69 -21.29 -3.03
N VAL A 635 2.20 -21.31 -1.79
CA VAL A 635 3.61 -21.01 -1.47
C VAL A 635 4.55 -22.16 -1.91
N SER A 636 4.00 -23.38 -2.12
CA SER A 636 4.75 -24.63 -2.36
C SER A 636 4.86 -25.04 -3.84
N SER A 637 4.25 -24.32 -4.79
CA SER A 637 4.18 -24.77 -6.21
C SER A 637 5.53 -24.89 -6.92
N SER A 638 6.65 -24.62 -6.26
CA SER A 638 8.01 -24.88 -6.73
C SER A 638 8.61 -26.23 -6.28
N GLN A 639 8.01 -26.96 -5.32
CA GLN A 639 8.60 -28.20 -4.77
C GLN A 639 7.76 -29.48 -4.94
N GLU A 640 6.47 -29.41 -5.30
CA GLU A 640 5.64 -30.61 -5.49
C GLU A 640 5.76 -31.24 -6.89
N GLN A 641 6.94 -31.76 -7.24
CA GLN A 641 7.05 -32.76 -8.33
C GLN A 641 6.58 -34.16 -7.90
N ALA A 642 6.46 -34.41 -6.58
CA ALA A 642 6.15 -35.72 -6.01
C ALA A 642 4.73 -36.26 -6.31
N PRO A 643 3.64 -35.47 -6.26
CA PRO A 643 2.28 -35.98 -6.54
C PRO A 643 2.07 -36.34 -8.02
N ALA A 644 2.55 -35.49 -8.94
CA ALA A 644 2.44 -35.73 -10.38
C ALA A 644 3.28 -36.93 -10.83
N ALA A 645 4.47 -37.13 -10.25
CA ALA A 645 5.30 -38.30 -10.53
C ALA A 645 4.70 -39.61 -9.96
N ARG A 646 3.92 -39.52 -8.88
CA ARG A 646 3.15 -40.66 -8.34
C ARG A 646 1.97 -40.99 -9.24
N LEU A 647 1.14 -40.01 -9.59
CA LEU A 647 0.00 -40.19 -10.50
C LEU A 647 0.44 -40.69 -11.88
N ARG A 648 1.57 -40.20 -12.41
CA ARG A 648 2.16 -40.72 -13.66
C ARG A 648 2.60 -42.17 -13.54
N ARG A 649 3.14 -42.58 -12.38
CA ARG A 649 3.50 -43.99 -12.13
C ARG A 649 2.27 -44.86 -11.99
N GLU A 650 1.26 -44.41 -11.26
CA GLU A 650 -0.03 -45.11 -11.10
C GLU A 650 -0.75 -45.25 -12.45
N ALA A 651 -0.77 -44.20 -13.27
CA ALA A 651 -1.31 -44.23 -14.63
C ALA A 651 -0.48 -45.12 -15.57
N ALA A 652 0.85 -45.12 -15.46
CA ALA A 652 1.71 -46.02 -16.23
C ALA A 652 1.56 -47.49 -15.81
N SER A 653 1.10 -47.77 -14.59
CA SER A 653 0.78 -49.12 -14.09
C SER A 653 -0.68 -49.54 -14.31
N TRP A 654 -1.49 -48.71 -14.98
CA TRP A 654 -2.87 -49.05 -15.28
C TRP A 654 -2.93 -50.13 -16.37
N GLU A 655 -3.40 -51.33 -16.01
CA GLU A 655 -3.61 -52.46 -16.94
C GLU A 655 -5.05 -52.56 -17.48
N GLY A 656 -5.92 -51.58 -17.19
CA GLY A 656 -7.29 -51.57 -17.70
C GLY A 656 -7.37 -51.22 -19.19
N GLY A 657 -8.28 -51.88 -19.91
CA GLY A 657 -8.58 -51.56 -21.32
C GLY A 657 -9.18 -50.15 -21.51
N PRO A 658 -9.43 -49.70 -22.75
CA PRO A 658 -10.04 -48.41 -23.01
C PRO A 658 -11.42 -48.33 -22.35
N LEU A 659 -11.65 -47.27 -21.57
CA LEU A 659 -12.94 -47.04 -20.92
C LEU A 659 -14.02 -46.80 -22.00
N PRO A 660 -15.25 -47.29 -21.79
CA PRO A 660 -16.36 -47.04 -22.69
C PRO A 660 -16.77 -45.56 -22.67
N ARG A 661 -17.42 -45.12 -23.76
CA ARG A 661 -17.84 -43.71 -23.94
C ARG A 661 -18.74 -43.24 -22.80
N GLU A 662 -19.58 -44.13 -22.29
CA GLU A 662 -20.52 -43.87 -21.20
C GLU A 662 -19.80 -43.55 -19.89
N GLU A 663 -18.67 -44.22 -19.60
CA GLU A 663 -17.87 -43.94 -18.40
C GLU A 663 -17.17 -42.59 -18.50
N PHE A 664 -16.61 -42.24 -19.66
CA PHE A 664 -16.06 -40.90 -19.89
C PHE A 664 -17.14 -39.80 -19.77
N ALA A 665 -18.33 -40.06 -20.30
CA ALA A 665 -19.45 -39.12 -20.19
C ALA A 665 -19.91 -38.96 -18.73
N ALA A 666 -20.01 -40.05 -17.97
CA ALA A 666 -20.36 -40.02 -16.57
C ALA A 666 -19.34 -39.24 -15.73
N GLU A 667 -18.05 -39.46 -15.96
CA GLU A 667 -17.00 -38.71 -15.28
C GLU A 667 -17.00 -37.23 -15.68
N ALA A 668 -17.21 -36.91 -16.96
CA ALA A 668 -17.38 -35.53 -17.41
C ALA A 668 -18.59 -34.86 -16.74
N SER A 669 -19.72 -35.57 -16.59
CA SER A 669 -20.88 -35.07 -15.84
C SER A 669 -20.58 -34.87 -14.36
N SER A 670 -19.78 -35.74 -13.74
CA SER A 670 -19.32 -35.60 -12.35
C SER A 670 -18.47 -34.34 -12.16
N ILE A 671 -17.47 -34.13 -13.03
CA ILE A 671 -16.64 -32.91 -13.05
C ILE A 671 -17.50 -31.67 -13.27
N ALA A 672 -18.45 -31.74 -14.20
CA ALA A 672 -19.39 -30.65 -14.48
C ALA A 672 -20.24 -30.31 -13.26
N ALA A 673 -20.75 -31.29 -12.51
CA ALA A 673 -21.51 -31.05 -11.29
C ALA A 673 -20.67 -30.28 -10.24
N VAL A 674 -19.40 -30.68 -10.04
CA VAL A 674 -18.48 -29.99 -9.11
C VAL A 674 -18.19 -28.55 -9.56
N LEU A 675 -17.96 -28.34 -10.87
CA LEU A 675 -17.77 -26.99 -11.40
C LEU A 675 -19.02 -26.14 -11.25
N GLN A 676 -20.21 -26.68 -11.54
CA GLN A 676 -21.47 -25.95 -11.42
C GLN A 676 -21.77 -25.57 -9.96
N GLU A 677 -21.50 -26.44 -8.99
CA GLU A 677 -21.66 -26.16 -7.57
C GLU A 677 -20.79 -24.99 -7.09
N ARG A 678 -19.59 -24.86 -7.66
CA ARG A 678 -18.62 -23.80 -7.31
C ARG A 678 -18.77 -22.52 -8.13
N ALA A 679 -19.72 -22.48 -9.06
CA ALA A 679 -19.91 -21.33 -9.93
C ALA A 679 -20.56 -20.16 -9.20
N ILE A 680 -20.04 -18.96 -9.46
CA ILE A 680 -20.58 -17.70 -8.96
C ILE A 680 -21.42 -17.09 -10.07
N PHE A 681 -22.74 -17.05 -9.89
CA PHE A 681 -23.67 -16.54 -10.88
C PHE A 681 -24.02 -15.07 -10.61
N ALA A 682 -23.96 -14.26 -11.66
CA ALA A 682 -24.46 -12.89 -11.63
C ALA A 682 -25.92 -12.79 -12.10
N PRO A 683 -26.63 -11.71 -11.73
CA PRO A 683 -28.01 -11.47 -12.18
C PRO A 683 -28.16 -11.38 -13.70
N ASP A 684 -27.08 -11.04 -14.41
CA ASP A 684 -27.00 -10.98 -15.87
C ASP A 684 -26.91 -12.37 -16.54
N GLY A 685 -26.90 -13.45 -15.75
CA GLY A 685 -26.80 -14.83 -16.22
C GLY A 685 -25.36 -15.31 -16.45
N GLY A 686 -24.36 -14.45 -16.25
CA GLY A 686 -22.95 -14.80 -16.31
C GLY A 686 -22.49 -15.66 -15.14
N ALA A 687 -21.43 -16.43 -15.36
CA ALA A 687 -20.79 -17.24 -14.33
C ALA A 687 -19.27 -17.06 -14.30
N THR A 688 -18.69 -17.12 -13.11
CA THR A 688 -17.24 -17.20 -12.92
C THR A 688 -16.88 -18.13 -11.76
N TRP A 689 -15.58 -18.34 -11.55
CA TRP A 689 -15.01 -19.13 -10.47
C TRP A 689 -13.84 -18.38 -9.84
N ILE A 690 -13.51 -18.75 -8.61
CA ILE A 690 -12.28 -18.31 -7.93
C ILE A 690 -11.34 -19.51 -7.88
N ALA A 691 -10.15 -19.37 -8.46
CA ALA A 691 -9.15 -20.41 -8.46
C ALA A 691 -7.73 -19.81 -8.45
N PRO A 692 -6.70 -20.61 -8.11
CA PRO A 692 -5.32 -20.18 -8.25
C PRO A 692 -5.03 -19.78 -9.69
N GLN A 693 -4.58 -18.55 -9.90
CA GLN A 693 -4.18 -18.02 -11.20
C GLN A 693 -2.69 -17.69 -11.16
N LEU A 694 -1.96 -18.04 -12.21
CA LEU A 694 -0.55 -17.71 -12.31
C LEU A 694 -0.40 -16.20 -12.51
N LEU A 695 0.25 -15.53 -11.57
CA LEU A 695 0.55 -14.10 -11.71
C LEU A 695 1.58 -13.92 -12.84
N PRO A 696 1.24 -13.15 -13.91
CA PRO A 696 2.16 -12.90 -15.01
C PRO A 696 3.48 -12.31 -14.50
N HIS A 697 4.61 -12.79 -15.03
CA HIS A 697 5.97 -12.36 -14.65
C HIS A 697 6.40 -12.69 -13.20
N ALA A 698 5.52 -13.31 -12.39
CA ALA A 698 5.81 -13.65 -11.01
C ALA A 698 6.02 -15.15 -10.77
N GLY A 699 5.46 -16.04 -11.58
CA GLY A 699 5.66 -17.49 -11.40
C GLY A 699 5.04 -18.07 -10.11
N HIS A 700 4.16 -17.32 -9.45
CA HIS A 700 3.39 -17.75 -8.27
C HIS A 700 1.90 -17.71 -8.56
N HIS A 701 1.17 -18.55 -7.85
CA HIS A 701 -0.28 -18.57 -7.92
C HIS A 701 -0.88 -17.66 -6.84
N GLN A 702 -2.00 -17.03 -7.17
CA GLN A 702 -2.85 -16.33 -6.21
C GLN A 702 -4.31 -16.61 -6.52
N LEU A 703 -5.16 -16.74 -5.50
CA LEU A 703 -6.60 -16.90 -5.69
C LEU A 703 -7.20 -15.62 -6.27
N ARG A 704 -7.78 -15.73 -7.46
CA ARG A 704 -8.44 -14.64 -8.17
C ARG A 704 -9.66 -15.17 -8.92
N PRO A 705 -10.61 -14.31 -9.29
CA PRO A 705 -11.57 -14.64 -10.34
C PRO A 705 -10.83 -15.13 -11.60
N LEU A 706 -11.38 -16.14 -12.26
CA LEU A 706 -10.80 -16.67 -13.49
C LEU A 706 -10.79 -15.62 -14.60
N ARG A 707 -9.70 -15.58 -15.36
CA ARG A 707 -9.56 -14.76 -16.57
C ARG A 707 -10.39 -15.34 -17.72
N MET A 708 -10.51 -14.61 -18.83
CA MET A 708 -11.36 -15.02 -19.97
C MET A 708 -10.69 -15.98 -20.95
N ASP A 709 -9.39 -16.23 -20.79
CA ASP A 709 -8.59 -17.00 -21.73
C ASP A 709 -8.82 -18.52 -21.63
N LEU A 710 -8.16 -19.28 -22.51
CA LEU A 710 -8.33 -20.73 -22.63
C LEU A 710 -7.46 -21.52 -21.63
N TYR A 711 -6.32 -20.96 -21.19
CA TYR A 711 -5.27 -21.73 -20.53
C TYR A 711 -5.67 -22.16 -19.12
N ASP A 712 -5.92 -21.19 -18.25
CA ASP A 712 -6.37 -21.37 -16.87
C ASP A 712 -7.65 -20.57 -16.58
N GLY A 713 -8.35 -20.13 -17.63
CA GLY A 713 -9.52 -19.24 -17.56
C GLY A 713 -10.87 -19.86 -17.95
N LEU A 714 -11.87 -18.97 -18.03
CA LEU A 714 -13.26 -19.24 -18.37
C LEU A 714 -13.43 -19.86 -19.77
N GLY A 715 -12.52 -19.58 -20.71
CA GLY A 715 -12.57 -20.12 -22.06
C GLY A 715 -12.43 -21.65 -22.07
N GLY A 716 -11.59 -22.20 -21.19
CA GLY A 716 -11.46 -23.65 -21.00
C GLY A 716 -12.73 -24.28 -20.44
N ILE A 717 -13.31 -23.67 -19.40
CA ILE A 717 -14.57 -24.12 -18.79
C ILE A 717 -15.73 -24.06 -19.81
N ALA A 718 -15.83 -22.96 -20.55
CA ALA A 718 -16.83 -22.78 -21.60
C ALA A 718 -16.74 -23.87 -22.67
N LEU A 719 -15.52 -24.14 -23.16
CA LEU A 719 -15.30 -25.15 -24.18
C LEU A 719 -15.59 -26.57 -23.66
N PHE A 720 -15.24 -26.86 -22.41
CA PHE A 720 -15.60 -28.12 -21.74
C PHE A 720 -17.12 -28.31 -21.69
N TYR A 721 -17.89 -27.31 -21.23
CA TYR A 721 -19.35 -27.41 -21.20
C TYR A 721 -19.97 -27.44 -22.60
N ALA A 722 -19.38 -26.76 -23.59
CA ALA A 722 -19.82 -26.85 -24.98
C ALA A 722 -19.64 -28.26 -25.55
N ALA A 723 -18.52 -28.91 -25.23
CA ALA A 723 -18.30 -30.31 -25.59
C ALA A 723 -19.25 -31.26 -24.84
N LEU A 724 -19.51 -31.00 -23.56
CA LEU A 724 -20.47 -31.78 -22.77
C LEU A 724 -21.89 -31.67 -23.34
N GLU A 725 -22.30 -30.48 -23.76
CA GLU A 725 -23.56 -30.27 -24.48
C GLU A 725 -23.63 -31.13 -25.74
N HIS A 726 -22.58 -31.09 -26.55
CA HIS A 726 -22.53 -31.86 -27.80
C HIS A 726 -22.64 -33.38 -27.58
N VAL A 727 -22.11 -33.89 -26.47
CA VAL A 727 -22.10 -35.33 -26.16
C VAL A 727 -23.32 -35.79 -25.36
N SER A 728 -23.86 -34.96 -24.48
CA SER A 728 -24.87 -35.35 -23.48
C SER A 728 -26.10 -34.45 -23.39
N GLY A 729 -26.09 -33.26 -24.00
CA GLY A 729 -27.19 -32.28 -23.98
C GLY A 729 -27.38 -31.52 -22.65
N GLN A 730 -26.39 -31.51 -21.76
CA GLN A 730 -26.49 -30.93 -20.41
C GLN A 730 -25.56 -29.74 -20.14
N GLY A 731 -24.86 -29.23 -21.15
CA GLY A 731 -23.80 -28.24 -20.99
C GLY A 731 -24.15 -26.82 -21.43
N ARG A 732 -25.20 -26.62 -22.24
CA ARG A 732 -25.46 -25.34 -22.95
C ARG A 732 -25.50 -24.14 -22.01
N ARG A 733 -26.27 -24.24 -20.93
CA ARG A 733 -26.45 -23.13 -19.96
C ARG A 733 -25.12 -22.70 -19.37
N MET A 734 -24.31 -23.66 -18.92
CA MET A 734 -23.04 -23.37 -18.26
C MET A 734 -21.98 -22.87 -19.24
N ALA A 735 -21.97 -23.39 -20.48
CA ALA A 735 -21.10 -22.89 -21.53
C ALA A 735 -21.37 -21.40 -21.83
N LEU A 736 -22.65 -21.04 -22.02
CA LEU A 736 -23.03 -19.65 -22.29
C LEU A 736 -22.80 -18.72 -21.09
N ALA A 737 -23.02 -19.21 -19.87
CA ALA A 737 -22.75 -18.44 -18.66
C ALA A 737 -21.25 -18.15 -18.49
N ALA A 738 -20.36 -19.12 -18.74
CA ALA A 738 -18.91 -18.92 -18.70
C ALA A 738 -18.40 -17.98 -19.81
N LEU A 739 -19.07 -17.95 -20.98
CA LEU A 739 -18.72 -17.06 -22.08
C LEU A 739 -19.19 -15.61 -21.88
N SER A 740 -20.06 -15.31 -20.93
CA SER A 740 -20.72 -14.00 -20.83
C SER A 740 -19.71 -12.84 -20.68
N SER A 741 -18.69 -13.01 -19.84
CA SER A 741 -17.65 -12.00 -19.59
C SER A 741 -16.85 -11.71 -20.87
N LEU A 742 -16.45 -12.77 -21.59
CA LEU A 742 -15.75 -12.64 -22.85
C LEU A 742 -16.61 -11.92 -23.90
N ARG A 743 -17.88 -12.31 -24.04
CA ARG A 743 -18.81 -11.66 -24.98
C ARG A 743 -19.00 -10.17 -24.66
N ARG A 744 -19.17 -9.81 -23.39
CA ARG A 744 -19.23 -8.39 -22.96
C ARG A 744 -17.95 -7.65 -23.28
N PHE A 745 -16.80 -8.27 -22.99
CA PHE A 745 -15.49 -7.67 -23.21
C PHE A 745 -15.27 -7.30 -24.67
N VAL A 746 -15.59 -8.20 -25.61
CA VAL A 746 -15.38 -7.95 -27.05
C VAL A 746 -16.40 -6.97 -27.65
N VAL A 747 -17.57 -6.80 -27.03
CA VAL A 747 -18.57 -5.80 -27.44
C VAL A 747 -18.21 -4.39 -26.98
N THR A 748 -17.59 -4.26 -25.80
CA THR A 748 -17.40 -2.96 -25.12
C THR A 748 -15.94 -2.47 -25.10
N GLY A 749 -14.98 -3.34 -25.38
CA GLY A 749 -13.55 -3.06 -25.23
C GLY A 749 -12.91 -2.46 -26.47
N PRO A 750 -12.35 -1.23 -26.42
CA PRO A 750 -11.43 -0.78 -27.45
C PRO A 750 -10.12 -1.61 -27.41
N PRO A 751 -9.34 -1.69 -28.51
CA PRO A 751 -8.10 -2.48 -28.54
C PRO A 751 -7.10 -2.17 -27.41
N ARG A 752 -7.02 -0.90 -26.98
CA ARG A 752 -6.18 -0.48 -25.84
C ARG A 752 -6.51 -1.19 -24.52
N ARG A 753 -7.75 -1.66 -24.35
CA ARG A 753 -8.21 -2.36 -23.15
C ARG A 753 -7.57 -3.73 -23.01
N VAL A 754 -7.20 -4.40 -24.11
CA VAL A 754 -6.50 -5.70 -24.08
C VAL A 754 -5.18 -5.60 -23.32
N ALA A 755 -4.38 -4.58 -23.63
CA ALA A 755 -3.11 -4.33 -22.95
C ALA A 755 -3.30 -3.89 -21.49
N GLN A 756 -4.35 -3.12 -21.19
CA GLN A 756 -4.69 -2.70 -19.83
C GLN A 756 -5.06 -3.89 -18.92
N GLU A 757 -5.76 -4.88 -19.46
CA GLU A 757 -6.14 -6.12 -18.77
C GLU A 757 -5.04 -7.21 -18.84
N GLY A 758 -3.89 -6.89 -19.45
CA GLY A 758 -2.72 -7.76 -19.54
C GLY A 758 -2.92 -9.03 -20.36
N TYR A 759 -3.78 -9.01 -21.38
CA TYR A 759 -3.91 -10.13 -22.34
C TYR A 759 -2.86 -10.01 -23.44
N THR A 760 -2.23 -11.13 -23.78
CA THR A 760 -1.27 -11.22 -24.90
C THR A 760 -2.00 -11.54 -26.22
N LEU A 761 -1.28 -11.88 -27.28
CA LEU A 761 -1.90 -12.24 -28.56
C LEU A 761 -2.20 -13.75 -28.71
N GLY A 762 -1.53 -14.61 -27.95
CA GLY A 762 -1.53 -16.07 -28.13
C GLY A 762 -2.86 -16.82 -28.01
N ALA A 763 -2.82 -18.10 -28.39
CA ALA A 763 -3.98 -18.99 -28.49
C ALA A 763 -4.39 -19.58 -27.13
N ALA A 764 -3.55 -19.45 -26.09
CA ALA A 764 -3.84 -19.95 -24.76
C ALA A 764 -4.22 -18.81 -23.81
N THR A 765 -3.34 -17.82 -23.64
CA THR A 765 -3.48 -16.73 -22.64
C THR A 765 -3.87 -15.37 -23.24
N GLY A 766 -4.08 -15.31 -24.56
CA GLY A 766 -4.22 -14.07 -25.32
C GLY A 766 -5.49 -13.98 -26.15
N VAL A 767 -5.59 -12.96 -27.00
CA VAL A 767 -6.77 -12.72 -27.86
C VAL A 767 -7.01 -13.86 -28.86
N GLY A 768 -5.96 -14.56 -29.30
CA GLY A 768 -6.09 -15.77 -30.12
C GLY A 768 -6.93 -16.85 -29.44
N SER A 769 -6.85 -16.95 -28.11
CA SER A 769 -7.68 -17.88 -27.32
C SER A 769 -9.17 -17.54 -27.41
N PHE A 770 -9.52 -16.25 -27.41
CA PHE A 770 -10.91 -15.78 -27.51
C PHE A 770 -11.52 -16.22 -28.84
N LEU A 771 -10.79 -16.03 -29.93
CA LEU A 771 -11.20 -16.45 -31.27
C LEU A 771 -11.47 -17.96 -31.32
N TYR A 772 -10.50 -18.75 -30.84
CA TYR A 772 -10.61 -20.20 -30.85
C TYR A 772 -11.81 -20.69 -30.03
N VAL A 773 -11.95 -20.21 -28.80
CA VAL A 773 -13.03 -20.60 -27.88
C VAL A 773 -14.39 -20.25 -28.46
N LEU A 774 -14.57 -19.02 -28.97
CA LEU A 774 -15.84 -18.57 -29.53
C LEU A 774 -16.22 -19.37 -30.79
N CYS A 775 -15.28 -19.61 -31.71
CA CYS A 775 -15.53 -20.37 -32.93
C CYS A 775 -15.88 -21.84 -32.62
N ARG A 776 -15.11 -22.49 -31.74
CA ARG A 776 -15.36 -23.89 -31.37
C ARG A 776 -16.64 -24.06 -30.57
N SER A 777 -16.92 -23.15 -29.64
CA SER A 777 -18.16 -23.16 -28.86
C SER A 777 -19.38 -22.92 -29.75
N SER A 778 -19.28 -22.03 -30.75
CA SER A 778 -20.34 -21.83 -31.74
C SER A 778 -20.72 -23.13 -32.46
N ALA A 779 -19.71 -23.85 -32.95
CA ALA A 779 -19.93 -25.11 -33.67
C ALA A 779 -20.51 -26.21 -32.78
N LEU A 780 -20.02 -26.34 -31.54
CA LEU A 780 -20.47 -27.37 -30.60
C LEU A 780 -21.88 -27.12 -30.06
N LEU A 781 -22.21 -25.85 -29.79
CA LEU A 781 -23.52 -25.44 -29.25
C LEU A 781 -24.57 -25.18 -30.35
N GLY A 782 -24.15 -25.01 -31.61
CA GLY A 782 -25.02 -24.48 -32.66
C GLY A 782 -25.51 -23.06 -32.35
N GLU A 783 -24.59 -22.17 -31.94
CA GLU A 783 -24.90 -20.78 -31.55
C GLU A 783 -24.15 -19.77 -32.46
N PRO A 784 -24.77 -19.32 -33.57
CA PRO A 784 -24.10 -18.47 -34.56
C PRO A 784 -23.66 -17.10 -34.02
N ALA A 785 -24.36 -16.55 -33.02
CA ALA A 785 -24.03 -15.24 -32.43
C ALA A 785 -22.59 -15.20 -31.85
N LEU A 786 -22.03 -16.34 -31.47
CA LEU A 786 -20.65 -16.43 -30.99
C LEU A 786 -19.62 -16.16 -32.11
N LEU A 787 -19.96 -16.38 -33.38
CA LEU A 787 -19.08 -16.04 -34.52
C LEU A 787 -19.02 -14.53 -34.77
N GLU A 788 -20.10 -13.81 -34.46
CA GLU A 788 -20.09 -12.34 -34.48
C GLU A 788 -19.16 -11.79 -33.38
N ASP A 789 -19.22 -12.38 -32.18
CA ASP A 789 -18.32 -12.08 -31.08
C ASP A 789 -16.86 -12.38 -31.44
N ALA A 790 -16.60 -13.51 -32.12
CA ALA A 790 -15.26 -13.85 -32.61
C ALA A 790 -14.77 -12.83 -33.65
N THR A 791 -15.65 -12.37 -34.54
CA THR A 791 -15.32 -11.33 -35.52
C THR A 791 -14.95 -10.01 -34.82
N ARG A 792 -15.68 -9.62 -33.76
CA ARG A 792 -15.33 -8.47 -32.91
C ARG A 792 -13.97 -8.67 -32.23
N ALA A 793 -13.71 -9.85 -31.67
CA ALA A 793 -12.44 -10.18 -31.03
C ALA A 793 -11.25 -10.08 -32.01
N ALA A 794 -11.44 -10.44 -33.28
CA ALA A 794 -10.39 -10.29 -34.30
C ALA A 794 -10.03 -8.82 -34.54
N GLY A 795 -10.97 -7.89 -34.30
CA GLY A 795 -10.75 -6.45 -34.32
C GLY A 795 -9.78 -5.94 -33.24
N LEU A 796 -9.62 -6.69 -32.14
CA LEU A 796 -8.70 -6.35 -31.05
C LEU A 796 -7.23 -6.64 -31.40
N ILE A 797 -6.97 -7.49 -32.39
CA ILE A 797 -5.64 -7.75 -32.92
C ILE A 797 -5.35 -6.70 -34.00
N THR A 798 -4.47 -5.73 -33.70
CA THR A 798 -4.09 -4.67 -34.64
C THR A 798 -2.73 -4.97 -35.30
N PRO A 799 -2.46 -4.45 -36.51
CA PRO A 799 -1.14 -4.59 -37.15
C PRO A 799 0.00 -4.08 -36.28
N GLU A 800 -0.18 -2.96 -35.57
CA GLU A 800 0.82 -2.39 -34.67
C GLU A 800 1.06 -3.31 -33.47
N GLY A 801 0.00 -3.96 -32.96
CA GLY A 801 0.11 -4.95 -31.89
C GLY A 801 0.88 -6.19 -32.32
N ILE A 802 0.68 -6.66 -33.57
CA ILE A 802 1.44 -7.77 -34.15
C ILE A 802 2.92 -7.38 -34.28
N GLU A 803 3.23 -6.22 -34.85
CA GLU A 803 4.62 -5.78 -35.05
C GLU A 803 5.36 -5.53 -33.73
N ALA A 804 4.65 -5.05 -32.70
CA ALA A 804 5.21 -4.83 -31.37
C ALA A 804 5.37 -6.10 -30.54
N ASP A 805 4.78 -7.23 -30.96
CA ASP A 805 4.82 -8.47 -30.20
C ASP A 805 6.23 -9.09 -30.25
N ALA A 806 6.75 -9.41 -29.06
CA ALA A 806 8.06 -10.03 -28.87
C ALA A 806 7.96 -11.51 -28.46
N GLN A 807 6.74 -12.06 -28.37
CA GLN A 807 6.48 -13.45 -28.04
C GLN A 807 6.11 -14.21 -29.33
N PHE A 808 6.89 -15.23 -29.70
CA PHE A 808 6.72 -15.93 -30.98
C PHE A 808 6.06 -17.32 -30.84
N ASP A 809 5.67 -17.71 -29.63
CA ASP A 809 5.09 -19.03 -29.34
C ASP A 809 3.55 -19.09 -29.54
N VAL A 810 3.00 -20.30 -29.41
CA VAL A 810 1.55 -20.55 -29.57
C VAL A 810 0.74 -20.12 -28.34
N MET A 811 1.33 -20.19 -27.15
CA MET A 811 0.62 -20.00 -25.88
C MET A 811 0.29 -18.52 -25.66
N SER A 812 1.32 -17.68 -25.72
CA SER A 812 1.27 -16.26 -25.41
C SER A 812 1.50 -15.36 -26.63
N GLY A 813 2.13 -15.86 -27.68
CA GLY A 813 2.62 -15.05 -28.80
C GLY A 813 1.80 -15.05 -30.09
N VAL A 814 2.32 -14.32 -31.08
CA VAL A 814 1.74 -14.12 -32.42
C VAL A 814 1.44 -15.41 -33.18
N ALA A 815 2.18 -16.51 -32.95
CA ALA A 815 1.87 -17.80 -33.58
C ALA A 815 0.52 -18.36 -33.12
N GLY A 816 0.15 -18.10 -31.86
CA GLY A 816 -1.17 -18.44 -31.34
C GLY A 816 -2.28 -17.57 -31.94
N ALA A 817 -2.03 -16.26 -32.10
CA ALA A 817 -2.98 -15.35 -32.75
C ALA A 817 -3.30 -15.80 -34.18
N LEU A 818 -2.29 -16.22 -34.93
CA LEU A 818 -2.43 -16.78 -36.28
C LEU A 818 -3.42 -17.95 -36.27
N LEU A 819 -3.26 -18.92 -35.35
CA LEU A 819 -4.14 -20.08 -35.27
C LEU A 819 -5.59 -19.70 -34.93
N GLY A 820 -5.80 -18.74 -34.01
CA GLY A 820 -7.12 -18.22 -33.69
C GLY A 820 -7.80 -17.54 -34.88
N LEU A 821 -7.05 -16.75 -35.64
CA LEU A 821 -7.53 -16.07 -36.85
C LEU A 821 -7.88 -17.05 -37.98
N LEU A 822 -7.08 -18.12 -38.15
CA LEU A 822 -7.40 -19.18 -39.10
C LEU A 822 -8.65 -19.96 -38.68
N ALA A 823 -8.86 -20.22 -37.39
CA ALA A 823 -10.08 -20.85 -36.90
C ALA A 823 -11.32 -20.02 -37.22
N LEU A 824 -11.24 -18.68 -37.07
CA LEU A 824 -12.32 -17.77 -37.46
C LEU A 824 -12.54 -17.78 -38.98
N HIS A 825 -11.49 -17.71 -39.77
CA HIS A 825 -11.59 -17.76 -41.23
C HIS A 825 -12.23 -19.06 -41.71
N GLN A 826 -11.85 -20.21 -41.12
CA GLN A 826 -12.43 -21.50 -41.46
C GLN A 826 -13.92 -21.57 -41.10
N ALA A 827 -14.34 -20.94 -40.00
CA ALA A 827 -15.73 -20.96 -39.55
C ALA A 827 -16.65 -19.98 -40.32
N THR A 828 -16.12 -18.86 -40.81
CA THR A 828 -16.94 -17.75 -41.36
C THR A 828 -16.61 -17.36 -42.79
N GLY A 829 -15.43 -17.73 -43.29
CA GLY A 829 -14.87 -17.23 -44.56
C GLY A 829 -14.34 -15.79 -44.48
N ALA A 830 -14.23 -15.18 -43.29
CA ALA A 830 -13.80 -13.79 -43.13
C ALA A 830 -12.39 -13.54 -43.70
N VAL A 831 -12.30 -12.73 -44.77
CA VAL A 831 -11.05 -12.43 -45.48
C VAL A 831 -10.09 -11.62 -44.61
N GLU A 832 -10.61 -10.62 -43.87
CA GLU A 832 -9.80 -9.80 -42.97
C GLU A 832 -9.07 -10.63 -41.90
N ALA A 833 -9.70 -11.70 -41.40
CA ALA A 833 -9.07 -12.61 -40.45
C ALA A 833 -7.87 -13.33 -41.08
N LEU A 834 -8.00 -13.77 -42.34
CA LEU A 834 -6.91 -14.40 -43.09
C LEU A 834 -5.78 -13.40 -43.41
N GLU A 835 -6.10 -12.15 -43.73
CA GLU A 835 -5.10 -11.10 -43.95
C GLU A 835 -4.28 -10.82 -42.69
N LYS A 836 -4.93 -10.70 -41.53
CA LYS A 836 -4.23 -10.58 -40.25
C LYS A 836 -3.40 -11.82 -39.92
N ALA A 837 -3.89 -13.01 -40.23
CA ALA A 837 -3.12 -14.25 -40.05
C ALA A 837 -1.84 -14.27 -40.91
N LYS A 838 -1.89 -13.71 -42.12
CA LYS A 838 -0.70 -13.52 -42.96
C LYS A 838 0.29 -12.54 -42.34
N LEU A 839 -0.17 -11.40 -41.81
CA LEU A 839 0.68 -10.45 -41.08
C LEU A 839 1.40 -11.11 -39.89
N CYS A 840 0.67 -11.92 -39.12
CA CYS A 840 1.26 -12.74 -38.05
C CYS A 840 2.37 -13.66 -38.58
N GLY A 841 2.14 -14.34 -39.71
CA GLY A 841 3.11 -15.24 -40.34
C GLY A 841 4.34 -14.50 -40.87
N GLU A 842 4.15 -13.34 -41.49
CA GLU A 842 5.23 -12.47 -41.97
C GLU A 842 6.09 -11.97 -40.80
N HIS A 843 5.47 -11.59 -39.68
CA HIS A 843 6.18 -11.19 -38.46
C HIS A 843 7.04 -12.32 -37.88
N LEU A 844 6.51 -13.55 -37.86
CA LEU A 844 7.26 -14.74 -37.44
C LEU A 844 8.46 -15.02 -38.36
N LEU A 845 8.25 -14.97 -39.68
CA LEU A 845 9.33 -15.17 -40.66
C LEU A 845 10.42 -14.10 -40.55
N LYS A 846 10.04 -12.84 -40.29
CA LYS A 846 10.98 -11.73 -40.05
C LYS A 846 11.86 -11.96 -38.82
N HIS A 847 11.36 -12.66 -37.81
CA HIS A 847 12.05 -12.93 -36.54
C HIS A 847 12.53 -14.37 -36.38
N GLN A 848 12.52 -15.17 -37.45
CA GLN A 848 12.98 -16.55 -37.39
C GLN A 848 14.46 -16.61 -36.97
N LEU A 849 14.77 -17.49 -36.03
CA LEU A 849 16.16 -17.78 -35.66
C LEU A 849 16.75 -18.76 -36.69
N PRO A 850 18.04 -18.65 -37.04
CA PRO A 850 18.72 -19.70 -37.79
C PRO A 850 18.61 -21.00 -36.98
N CYS A 851 18.18 -22.09 -37.62
CA CYS A 851 18.28 -23.41 -37.01
C CYS A 851 19.77 -23.69 -36.78
N GLU A 852 20.24 -23.73 -35.53
CA GLU A 852 21.57 -24.29 -35.26
C GLU A 852 21.52 -25.79 -35.60
N PRO A 853 22.49 -26.31 -36.37
CA PRO A 853 22.48 -27.67 -36.89
C PRO A 853 22.62 -28.75 -35.81
#